data_AF-A0A0P0WXY9-F1
#
_entry.id   AF-A0A0P0WXY9-F1
#
_cell.length_a   1.000
_cell.length_b   1.000
_cell.length_c   1.000
_cell.angle_alpha   90.00
_cell.angle_beta   90.00
_cell.angle_gamma   90.00
#
_symmetry.space_group_name_H-M   'P 1'
#
loop_
_entity.id
_entity.type
_entity.pdbx_description
1 polymer ?
#
loop_
_entity_poly.entity_id
_entity_poly.type
_entity_poly.pdbx_seq_one_letter_code
_entity_poly.pdbx_strand_id
1 'polypeptide(L)'
;MMLLSAVPGAIILLVGGSLLAQCLDPTLPAANTSSSWTNSADDQIRYGDGSIVRVVLLLSHSHGASSDDAAFACGFFCGAPCDRKSFLFGVFLVSTNSTGGVAAAAAAPPPVVVWSANRDRPVRDNATLQLSDAGDLVLRDAVGAFVWSTNTSAGHAVTGVRLSDSGNLVLFDDSGSPVWQSFDHPADVLLPGQYLRPGMRLTANASAADFSEGSLYVSVGNNAMSGFVGHDPSQLYFTAPVSDTMDTLANTMDAPVSISAFGRSPSSSSEILISLPVAHSVQYIRVESDGHMRLYGWNSSSWVIMYEVLQKYIAGGDCEYPMACGSYGICSGAGNCSCPSEIHSSPIYRDRPGLGCKLATPISCRDVRGIEMVELPNVTYFNYNGSGAIMRDKVTRSDCLSGCVANCSCKAAYFKLRMNDTNGTCFLQSQLFSLHKLQTTAPSLYNSRAFIKLNNITFAERVRPMKKTFGTRILVGIIIGTVSLLFSIALLIRMRTRRERVDGENIEHLPGMPRKFSFEELKVVTGDFSSKIGEGASGTVFEGKIEDENIAVKRLDSVGRRKEEFLTEVQTIGSIHHVNLVRMIGFCAEKNHRLLVYEYMPNGLLDRWIFDEKDGRPLYLYKRCVFCEQSYKSLCRMKK
;
A
#
# COMPACT_ATOMS: atom_id res chain seq x y z
N MET A 1 33.13 -2.79 -70.83
CA MET A 1 32.51 -2.39 -72.10
C MET A 1 31.05 -2.10 -71.79
N MET A 2 30.64 -0.85 -71.97
CA MET A 2 29.36 -0.29 -71.53
C MET A 2 28.18 -0.78 -72.37
N LEU A 3 27.00 -0.76 -71.72
CA LEU A 3 25.66 -0.54 -72.28
C LEU A 3 25.03 -1.64 -73.14
N LEU A 4 23.98 -2.26 -72.61
CA LEU A 4 22.73 -2.47 -73.34
C LEU A 4 21.56 -2.54 -72.36
N SER A 5 20.81 -1.45 -72.36
CA SER A 5 19.49 -1.23 -71.78
C SER A 5 18.41 -1.93 -72.60
N ALA A 6 17.50 -2.63 -71.94
CA ALA A 6 16.08 -2.70 -72.32
C ALA A 6 15.28 -3.25 -71.14
N VAL A 7 14.54 -2.37 -70.49
CA VAL A 7 13.56 -2.67 -69.44
C VAL A 7 12.25 -3.11 -70.11
N PRO A 8 11.74 -4.33 -69.88
CA PRO A 8 10.33 -4.64 -70.12
C PRO A 8 9.54 -4.33 -68.85
N GLY A 9 8.48 -3.54 -68.98
CA GLY A 9 7.63 -3.10 -67.89
C GLY A 9 7.12 -4.27 -67.03
N ALA A 10 7.53 -4.26 -65.76
CA ALA A 10 6.91 -5.09 -64.74
C ALA A 10 5.54 -4.48 -64.41
N ILE A 11 4.50 -5.19 -64.81
CA ILE A 11 3.12 -4.99 -64.38
C ILE A 11 3.11 -5.15 -62.85
N ILE A 12 3.09 -4.04 -62.13
CA ILE A 12 2.88 -4.02 -60.69
C ILE A 12 1.40 -4.36 -60.48
N LEU A 13 1.13 -5.66 -60.30
CA LEU A 13 -0.10 -6.15 -59.70
C LEU A 13 -0.16 -5.59 -58.27
N LEU A 14 -0.82 -4.44 -58.13
CA LEU A 14 -1.36 -3.96 -56.86
C LEU A 14 -2.39 -4.98 -56.38
N VAL A 15 -1.90 -6.05 -55.74
CA VAL A 15 -2.72 -6.84 -54.83
C VAL A 15 -2.95 -5.92 -53.65
N GLY A 16 -4.01 -5.11 -53.75
CA GLY A 16 -4.59 -4.38 -52.65
C GLY A 16 -5.10 -5.41 -51.65
N GLY A 17 -4.19 -5.87 -50.78
CA GLY A 17 -4.54 -6.52 -49.53
C GLY A 17 -5.37 -5.51 -48.76
N SER A 18 -6.68 -5.63 -48.91
CA SER A 18 -7.66 -4.88 -48.17
C SER A 18 -7.43 -5.28 -46.72
N LEU A 19 -6.76 -4.42 -45.96
CA LEU A 19 -7.05 -4.29 -44.55
C LEU A 19 -8.57 -4.16 -44.50
N LEU A 20 -9.25 -5.23 -44.11
CA LEU A 20 -10.66 -5.20 -43.78
C LEU A 20 -10.76 -4.26 -42.58
N ALA A 21 -10.82 -2.95 -42.85
CA ALA A 21 -11.57 -2.04 -42.01
C ALA A 21 -12.94 -2.70 -41.90
N GLN A 22 -13.24 -3.27 -40.74
CA GLN A 22 -14.56 -3.80 -40.46
C GLN A 22 -15.54 -2.68 -40.80
N CYS A 23 -16.32 -2.83 -41.87
CA CYS A 23 -17.39 -1.90 -42.16
C CYS A 23 -18.35 -1.96 -40.97
N LEU A 24 -18.28 -0.94 -40.12
CA LEU A 24 -19.06 -0.85 -38.89
C LEU A 24 -20.55 -0.74 -39.23
N ASP A 25 -21.35 -1.66 -38.70
CA ASP A 25 -22.80 -1.71 -38.94
C ASP A 25 -23.50 -0.44 -38.38
N PRO A 26 -24.26 0.31 -39.19
CA PRO A 26 -24.98 1.51 -38.73
C PRO A 26 -26.14 1.21 -37.76
N THR A 27 -26.57 -0.05 -37.61
CA THR A 27 -27.67 -0.44 -36.71
C THR A 27 -27.28 -0.52 -35.23
N LEU A 28 -25.99 -0.42 -34.92
CA LEU A 28 -25.46 -0.50 -33.56
C LEU A 28 -25.81 0.76 -32.73
N PRO A 29 -25.98 0.65 -31.40
CA PRO A 29 -26.28 1.78 -30.51
C PRO A 29 -25.19 2.84 -30.61
N ALA A 30 -25.59 4.08 -30.88
CA ALA A 30 -24.68 5.21 -31.02
C ALA A 30 -25.22 6.48 -30.34
N ALA A 31 -24.31 7.38 -29.99
CA ALA A 31 -24.61 8.71 -29.48
C ALA A 31 -23.75 9.78 -30.15
N ASN A 32 -24.31 10.97 -30.31
CA ASN A 32 -23.68 12.09 -31.02
C ASN A 32 -22.79 12.93 -30.09
N THR A 33 -21.96 13.81 -30.66
CA THR A 33 -21.25 14.86 -29.91
C THR A 33 -22.19 15.70 -29.05
N SER A 34 -21.66 16.32 -27.99
CA SER A 34 -22.39 17.04 -26.92
C SER A 34 -23.24 16.17 -25.97
N SER A 35 -23.22 14.85 -26.15
CA SER A 35 -23.89 13.92 -25.23
C SER A 35 -23.18 13.86 -23.88
N SER A 36 -23.96 13.87 -22.80
CA SER A 36 -23.48 13.75 -21.42
C SER A 36 -24.35 12.77 -20.65
N TRP A 37 -23.71 11.85 -19.94
CA TRP A 37 -24.35 10.85 -19.10
C TRP A 37 -23.88 11.00 -17.67
N THR A 38 -24.82 10.94 -16.74
CA THR A 38 -24.52 10.99 -15.30
C THR A 38 -24.63 9.60 -14.72
N ASN A 39 -23.68 9.24 -13.86
CA ASN A 39 -23.72 8.04 -13.03
C ASN A 39 -24.82 8.20 -11.96
N SER A 40 -26.08 8.10 -12.37
CA SER A 40 -27.27 8.25 -11.53
C SER A 40 -27.85 6.90 -11.10
N ALA A 41 -28.49 6.87 -9.94
CA ALA A 41 -29.14 5.68 -9.39
C ALA A 41 -30.51 5.36 -10.02
N ASP A 42 -31.07 6.26 -10.82
CA ASP A 42 -32.45 6.19 -11.30
C ASP A 42 -32.73 4.96 -12.17
N ASP A 43 -31.77 4.55 -13.01
CA ASP A 43 -31.88 3.42 -13.94
C ASP A 43 -30.85 2.31 -13.67
N GLN A 44 -30.59 2.02 -12.38
CA GLN A 44 -29.62 0.99 -12.01
C GLN A 44 -30.24 -0.42 -12.02
N ILE A 45 -29.51 -1.38 -12.58
CA ILE A 45 -29.85 -2.81 -12.51
C ILE A 45 -28.98 -3.45 -11.42
N ARG A 46 -29.61 -4.21 -10.52
CA ARG A 46 -28.96 -4.86 -9.38
C ARG A 46 -29.03 -6.38 -9.54
N TYR A 47 -27.89 -7.03 -9.39
CA TYR A 47 -27.75 -8.48 -9.54
C TYR A 47 -27.78 -9.20 -8.18
N GLY A 48 -27.97 -10.53 -8.22
CA GLY A 48 -28.08 -11.37 -7.03
C GLY A 48 -26.80 -11.42 -6.17
N ASP A 49 -25.63 -11.18 -6.77
CA ASP A 49 -24.34 -11.08 -6.07
C ASP A 49 -24.13 -9.74 -5.35
N GLY A 50 -25.01 -8.75 -5.59
CA GLY A 50 -24.92 -7.40 -5.03
C GLY A 50 -24.16 -6.40 -5.93
N SER A 51 -23.74 -6.79 -7.13
CA SER A 51 -23.19 -5.88 -8.13
C SER A 51 -24.27 -5.00 -8.77
N ILE A 52 -23.86 -3.86 -9.32
CA ILE A 52 -24.75 -2.88 -9.96
C ILE A 52 -24.20 -2.47 -11.31
N VAL A 53 -25.08 -2.34 -12.32
CA VAL A 53 -24.77 -1.67 -13.59
C VAL A 53 -25.74 -0.52 -13.85
N ARG A 54 -25.24 0.52 -14.52
CA ARG A 54 -26.01 1.66 -15.04
C ARG A 54 -25.63 1.82 -16.50
N VAL A 55 -26.60 1.57 -17.38
CA VAL A 55 -26.34 1.42 -18.81
C VAL A 55 -26.38 2.77 -19.52
N VAL A 56 -25.41 3.01 -20.40
CA VAL A 56 -25.29 4.17 -21.28
C VAL A 56 -25.62 3.77 -22.72
N LEU A 57 -25.03 2.69 -23.22
CA LEU A 57 -25.36 2.07 -24.51
C LEU A 57 -25.63 0.57 -24.30
N LEU A 58 -26.67 0.02 -24.95
CA LEU A 58 -26.99 -1.41 -24.91
C LEU A 58 -27.18 -1.95 -26.32
N LEU A 59 -26.45 -3.00 -26.65
CA LEU A 59 -26.64 -3.72 -27.90
C LEU A 59 -27.72 -4.81 -27.74
N SER A 60 -28.98 -4.51 -28.02
CA SER A 60 -30.04 -5.52 -27.95
C SER A 60 -30.44 -6.03 -29.34
N HIS A 61 -30.38 -7.35 -29.56
CA HIS A 61 -30.98 -7.95 -30.76
C HIS A 61 -32.51 -7.96 -30.59
N SER A 62 -33.22 -7.09 -31.31
CA SER A 62 -34.67 -6.89 -31.14
C SER A 62 -35.55 -7.96 -31.83
N HIS A 63 -34.99 -8.98 -32.48
CA HIS A 63 -35.79 -9.99 -33.18
C HIS A 63 -35.19 -11.39 -33.12
N GLY A 64 -35.82 -12.29 -32.35
CA GLY A 64 -35.63 -13.75 -32.45
C GLY A 64 -34.57 -14.38 -31.55
N ALA A 65 -33.88 -13.60 -30.72
CA ALA A 65 -32.97 -14.11 -29.69
C ALA A 65 -33.74 -14.86 -28.58
N SER A 66 -33.22 -16.00 -28.11
CA SER A 66 -33.74 -16.66 -26.91
C SER A 66 -33.68 -15.70 -25.72
N SER A 67 -34.61 -15.82 -24.78
CA SER A 67 -34.79 -14.93 -23.63
C SER A 67 -33.62 -14.85 -22.63
N ASP A 68 -32.45 -15.40 -22.95
CA ASP A 68 -31.27 -15.50 -22.08
C ASP A 68 -29.94 -15.24 -22.83
N ASP A 69 -29.99 -14.53 -23.96
CA ASP A 69 -28.78 -14.25 -24.74
C ASP A 69 -27.91 -13.16 -24.06
N ALA A 70 -26.59 -13.42 -24.04
CA ALA A 70 -25.58 -12.48 -23.59
C ALA A 70 -25.35 -11.38 -24.63
N ALA A 71 -25.35 -10.12 -24.17
CA ALA A 71 -25.11 -8.96 -25.01
C ALA A 71 -24.12 -7.99 -24.37
N PHE A 72 -23.50 -7.14 -25.19
CA PHE A 72 -22.61 -6.08 -24.72
C PHE A 72 -23.38 -4.82 -24.34
N ALA A 73 -23.02 -4.26 -23.20
CA ALA A 73 -23.48 -2.96 -22.73
C ALA A 73 -22.26 -2.11 -22.34
N CYS A 74 -22.40 -0.79 -22.47
CA CYS A 74 -21.42 0.19 -21.99
C CYS A 74 -22.08 1.07 -20.93
N GLY A 75 -21.35 1.43 -19.88
CA GLY A 75 -21.89 2.29 -18.82
C GLY A 75 -21.05 2.27 -17.55
N PHE A 76 -21.70 2.38 -16.38
CA PHE A 76 -21.05 2.33 -15.07
C PHE A 76 -21.31 1.00 -14.36
N PHE A 77 -20.27 0.37 -13.82
CA PHE A 77 -20.34 -0.89 -13.08
C PHE A 77 -19.75 -0.73 -11.67
N CYS A 78 -20.37 -1.37 -10.69
CA CYS A 78 -19.89 -1.48 -9.32
C CYS A 78 -19.88 -2.95 -8.90
N GLY A 79 -18.69 -3.46 -8.57
CA GLY A 79 -18.46 -4.86 -8.21
C GLY A 79 -19.09 -5.27 -6.88
N ALA A 80 -19.21 -6.57 -6.65
CA ALA A 80 -19.77 -7.11 -5.42
C ALA A 80 -18.74 -7.20 -4.28
N PRO A 81 -19.09 -6.78 -3.04
CA PRO A 81 -20.30 -6.06 -2.66
C PRO A 81 -20.21 -4.57 -3.05
N CYS A 82 -21.23 -4.04 -3.72
CA CYS A 82 -21.17 -2.66 -4.20
C CYS A 82 -21.27 -1.65 -3.05
N ASP A 83 -20.22 -0.84 -2.88
CA ASP A 83 -20.09 0.20 -1.85
C ASP A 83 -20.66 1.57 -2.25
N ARG A 84 -21.17 1.68 -3.49
CA ARG A 84 -21.62 2.92 -4.16
C ARG A 84 -20.56 4.03 -4.26
N LYS A 85 -19.29 3.72 -4.00
CA LYS A 85 -18.17 4.66 -4.07
C LYS A 85 -17.18 4.28 -5.16
N SER A 86 -17.25 3.04 -5.65
CA SER A 86 -16.27 2.44 -6.53
C SER A 86 -16.90 1.98 -7.86
N PHE A 87 -17.34 2.94 -8.67
CA PHE A 87 -17.83 2.68 -10.03
C PHE A 87 -16.72 2.77 -11.07
N LEU A 88 -16.73 1.83 -12.01
CA LEU A 88 -15.92 1.84 -13.22
C LEU A 88 -16.79 2.19 -14.42
N PHE A 89 -16.29 3.04 -15.30
CA PHE A 89 -16.84 3.18 -16.64
C PHE A 89 -16.20 2.12 -17.55
N GLY A 90 -17.03 1.39 -18.31
CA GLY A 90 -16.51 0.30 -19.13
C GLY A 90 -17.56 -0.38 -20.00
N VAL A 91 -17.12 -1.47 -20.63
CA VAL A 91 -17.94 -2.39 -21.41
C VAL A 91 -18.12 -3.68 -20.62
N PHE A 92 -19.35 -4.19 -20.58
CA PHE A 92 -19.74 -5.37 -19.82
C PHE A 92 -20.61 -6.29 -20.66
N LEU A 93 -20.51 -7.59 -20.41
CA LEU A 93 -21.48 -8.58 -20.86
C LEU A 93 -22.62 -8.68 -19.85
N VAL A 94 -23.85 -8.60 -20.33
CA VAL A 94 -25.09 -8.68 -19.54
C VAL A 94 -26.07 -9.64 -20.21
N SER A 95 -26.98 -10.22 -19.43
CA SER A 95 -28.11 -10.98 -19.99
C SER A 95 -29.20 -10.02 -20.45
N THR A 96 -29.83 -10.33 -21.59
CA THR A 96 -30.98 -9.58 -22.10
C THR A 96 -32.27 -10.37 -21.96
N ASN A 97 -33.38 -9.66 -21.80
CA ASN A 97 -34.71 -10.25 -21.75
C ASN A 97 -35.37 -10.26 -23.14
N SER A 98 -36.54 -10.87 -23.25
CA SER A 98 -37.32 -10.93 -24.50
C SER A 98 -37.74 -9.56 -25.06
N THR A 99 -37.66 -8.48 -24.27
CA THR A 99 -37.96 -7.11 -24.72
C THR A 99 -36.71 -6.37 -25.20
N GLY A 100 -35.54 -7.02 -25.22
CA GLY A 100 -34.26 -6.39 -25.57
C GLY A 100 -33.67 -5.51 -24.46
N GLY A 101 -34.29 -5.46 -23.27
CA GLY A 101 -33.71 -4.77 -22.12
C GLY A 101 -32.71 -5.67 -21.39
N VAL A 102 -31.90 -5.11 -20.50
CA VAL A 102 -31.10 -5.92 -19.57
C VAL A 102 -32.04 -6.71 -18.67
N ALA A 103 -31.83 -8.02 -18.57
CA ALA A 103 -32.59 -8.88 -17.68
C ALA A 103 -32.25 -8.53 -16.21
N ALA A 104 -33.14 -7.77 -15.57
CA ALA A 104 -33.05 -7.45 -14.16
C ALA A 104 -33.66 -8.59 -13.33
N ALA A 105 -32.84 -9.49 -12.78
CA ALA A 105 -33.33 -10.47 -11.81
C ALA A 105 -32.21 -10.94 -10.89
N ALA A 106 -32.56 -11.21 -9.62
CA ALA A 106 -31.68 -11.92 -8.70
C ALA A 106 -31.21 -13.30 -9.22
N ALA A 107 -31.88 -13.84 -10.25
CA ALA A 107 -31.55 -15.08 -10.94
C ALA A 107 -30.62 -14.90 -12.15
N ALA A 108 -30.46 -13.68 -12.67
CA ALA A 108 -29.53 -13.43 -13.76
C ALA A 108 -28.09 -13.53 -13.25
N PRO A 109 -27.17 -14.15 -13.99
CA PRO A 109 -25.78 -14.21 -13.60
C PRO A 109 -25.16 -12.80 -13.60
N PRO A 110 -24.12 -12.59 -12.79
CA PRO A 110 -23.51 -11.29 -12.66
C PRO A 110 -22.87 -10.82 -13.98
N PRO A 111 -22.79 -9.50 -14.20
CA PRO A 111 -22.21 -8.93 -15.40
C PRO A 111 -20.70 -9.18 -15.42
N VAL A 112 -20.14 -9.38 -16.62
CA VAL A 112 -18.70 -9.55 -16.81
C VAL A 112 -18.14 -8.28 -17.40
N VAL A 113 -17.31 -7.56 -16.65
CA VAL A 113 -16.53 -6.44 -17.17
C VAL A 113 -15.48 -6.99 -18.13
N VAL A 114 -15.54 -6.55 -19.40
CA VAL A 114 -14.59 -6.96 -20.45
C VAL A 114 -13.61 -5.84 -20.79
N TRP A 115 -13.93 -4.60 -20.44
CA TRP A 115 -13.04 -3.45 -20.56
C TRP A 115 -13.46 -2.36 -19.59
N SER A 116 -12.52 -1.58 -19.05
CA SER A 116 -12.83 -0.40 -18.24
C SER A 116 -11.74 0.66 -18.30
N ALA A 117 -12.13 1.92 -18.16
CA ALA A 117 -11.28 3.09 -18.34
C ALA A 117 -10.48 3.49 -17.09
N ASN A 118 -11.05 3.27 -15.90
CA ASN A 118 -10.62 3.93 -14.66
C ASN A 118 -10.41 2.96 -13.49
N ARG A 119 -9.82 1.80 -13.75
CA ARG A 119 -9.60 0.72 -12.76
C ARG A 119 -8.95 1.18 -11.45
N ASP A 120 -7.90 2.00 -11.54
CA ASP A 120 -7.18 2.52 -10.37
C ASP A 120 -7.76 3.84 -9.83
N ARG A 121 -8.75 4.42 -10.52
CA ARG A 121 -9.42 5.66 -10.12
C ARG A 121 -10.95 5.51 -10.23
N PRO A 122 -11.58 4.63 -9.41
CA PRO A 122 -13.02 4.49 -9.40
C PRO A 122 -13.74 5.80 -9.08
N VAL A 123 -14.93 5.99 -9.64
CA VAL A 123 -15.76 7.18 -9.45
C VAL A 123 -16.98 6.89 -8.57
N ARG A 124 -17.56 7.95 -8.01
CA ARG A 124 -18.76 7.85 -7.15
C ARG A 124 -20.04 8.10 -7.96
N ASP A 125 -21.18 7.99 -7.29
CA ASP A 125 -22.45 8.57 -7.77
C ASP A 125 -22.25 10.02 -8.23
N ASN A 126 -23.00 10.45 -9.25
CA ASN A 126 -22.92 11.78 -9.88
C ASN A 126 -21.65 12.06 -10.69
N ALA A 127 -20.80 11.06 -10.93
CA ALA A 127 -19.76 11.16 -11.96
C ALA A 127 -20.36 11.39 -13.35
N THR A 128 -19.65 12.09 -14.23
CA THR A 128 -20.13 12.40 -15.57
C THR A 128 -19.22 11.82 -16.65
N LEU A 129 -19.83 11.20 -17.64
CA LEU A 129 -19.21 10.81 -18.90
C LEU A 129 -19.70 11.77 -19.96
N GLN A 130 -18.81 12.46 -20.65
CA GLN A 130 -19.19 13.46 -21.64
C GLN A 130 -18.40 13.26 -22.93
N LEU A 131 -19.11 13.18 -24.06
CA LEU A 131 -18.52 13.31 -25.38
C LEU A 131 -18.52 14.79 -25.76
N SER A 132 -17.35 15.42 -25.64
CA SER A 132 -17.19 16.86 -25.91
C SER A 132 -17.34 17.21 -27.39
N ASP A 133 -17.64 18.48 -27.68
CA ASP A 133 -17.69 19.01 -29.05
C ASP A 133 -16.33 18.93 -29.77
N ALA A 134 -15.24 18.85 -29.00
CA ALA A 134 -13.89 18.63 -29.51
C ALA A 134 -13.61 17.16 -29.88
N GLY A 135 -14.59 16.27 -29.70
CA GLY A 135 -14.47 14.86 -30.04
C GLY A 135 -13.76 13.99 -28.99
N ASP A 136 -13.57 14.49 -27.77
CA ASP A 136 -12.99 13.72 -26.66
C ASP A 136 -14.07 13.14 -25.74
N LEU A 137 -13.97 11.85 -25.42
CA LEU A 137 -14.79 11.18 -24.43
C LEU A 137 -14.11 11.29 -23.06
N VAL A 138 -14.70 12.06 -22.15
CA VAL A 138 -14.09 12.44 -20.87
C VAL A 138 -14.92 11.92 -19.71
N LEU A 139 -14.25 11.25 -18.77
CA LEU A 139 -14.81 10.84 -17.49
C LEU A 139 -14.37 11.81 -16.38
N ARG A 140 -15.34 12.33 -15.62
CA ARG A 140 -15.12 13.19 -14.45
C ARG A 140 -15.78 12.62 -13.22
N ASP A 141 -15.19 12.87 -12.06
CA ASP A 141 -15.80 12.49 -10.79
C ASP A 141 -16.96 13.43 -10.40
N ALA A 142 -17.61 13.14 -9.28
CA ALA A 142 -18.77 13.88 -8.78
C ALA A 142 -18.50 15.37 -8.46
N VAL A 143 -17.23 15.75 -8.25
CA VAL A 143 -16.83 17.17 -8.02
C VAL A 143 -16.29 17.82 -9.29
N GLY A 144 -16.34 17.12 -10.43
CA GLY A 144 -15.89 17.58 -11.74
C GLY A 144 -14.39 17.36 -12.02
N ALA A 145 -13.67 16.70 -11.12
CA ALA A 145 -12.24 16.42 -11.30
C ALA A 145 -12.03 15.41 -12.43
N PHE A 146 -10.99 15.63 -13.24
CA PHE A 146 -10.64 14.75 -14.35
C PHE A 146 -10.21 13.36 -13.87
N VAL A 147 -10.79 12.32 -14.46
CA VAL A 147 -10.48 10.92 -14.16
C VAL A 147 -9.75 10.25 -15.32
N TRP A 148 -10.32 10.33 -16.53
CA TRP A 148 -9.81 9.68 -17.73
C TRP A 148 -10.37 10.36 -18.99
N SER A 149 -9.65 10.27 -20.12
CA SER A 149 -10.21 10.56 -21.44
C SER A 149 -9.53 9.78 -22.56
N THR A 150 -10.16 9.77 -23.73
CA THR A 150 -9.62 9.18 -24.96
C THR A 150 -8.48 9.98 -25.59
N ASN A 151 -8.30 11.25 -25.19
CA ASN A 151 -7.28 12.17 -25.68
C ASN A 151 -7.31 12.38 -27.21
N THR A 152 -8.51 12.39 -27.79
CA THR A 152 -8.76 12.51 -29.24
C THR A 152 -8.95 13.95 -29.71
N SER A 153 -8.93 14.94 -28.79
CA SER A 153 -9.13 16.36 -29.08
C SER A 153 -8.11 16.99 -30.03
N ALA A 154 -7.04 16.27 -30.37
CA ALA A 154 -5.89 16.79 -31.13
C ALA A 154 -6.03 16.75 -32.66
N GLY A 155 -7.25 16.68 -33.22
CA GLY A 155 -7.45 16.98 -34.66
C GLY A 155 -8.34 16.04 -35.48
N HIS A 156 -9.11 15.16 -34.86
CA HIS A 156 -10.07 14.31 -35.57
C HIS A 156 -11.50 14.72 -35.20
N ALA A 157 -12.35 14.95 -36.21
CA ALA A 157 -13.76 15.30 -36.00
C ALA A 157 -14.56 14.04 -35.62
N VAL A 158 -14.49 13.62 -34.37
CA VAL A 158 -15.36 12.55 -33.85
C VAL A 158 -16.81 13.01 -33.93
N THR A 159 -17.66 12.23 -34.58
CA THR A 159 -19.10 12.51 -34.72
C THR A 159 -19.94 11.76 -33.70
N GLY A 160 -19.45 10.63 -33.21
CA GLY A 160 -20.16 9.85 -32.21
C GLY A 160 -19.35 8.72 -31.58
N VAL A 161 -20.00 8.06 -30.63
CA VAL A 161 -19.54 6.84 -29.97
C VAL A 161 -20.50 5.70 -30.28
N ARG A 162 -19.97 4.50 -30.53
CA ARG A 162 -20.75 3.29 -30.84
C ARG A 162 -20.17 2.08 -30.13
N LEU A 163 -21.03 1.14 -29.75
CA LEU A 163 -20.63 -0.18 -29.23
C LEU A 163 -20.89 -1.25 -30.29
N SER A 164 -19.86 -1.99 -30.71
CA SER A 164 -20.01 -3.10 -31.67
C SER A 164 -20.58 -4.36 -31.04
N ASP A 165 -21.07 -5.26 -31.88
CA ASP A 165 -21.49 -6.63 -31.53
C ASP A 165 -20.34 -7.50 -30.99
N SER A 166 -19.10 -7.17 -31.32
CA SER A 166 -17.88 -7.76 -30.76
C SER A 166 -17.46 -7.18 -29.40
N GLY A 167 -18.17 -6.18 -28.89
CA GLY A 167 -17.86 -5.53 -27.60
C GLY A 167 -16.81 -4.42 -27.69
N ASN A 168 -16.49 -3.94 -28.90
CA ASN A 168 -15.56 -2.82 -29.11
C ASN A 168 -16.32 -1.49 -28.97
N LEU A 169 -15.91 -0.67 -28.00
CA LEU A 169 -16.35 0.73 -27.91
C LEU A 169 -15.50 1.59 -28.84
N VAL A 170 -16.13 2.25 -29.81
CA VAL A 170 -15.45 2.98 -30.90
C VAL A 170 -15.94 4.41 -30.95
N LEU A 171 -15.00 5.36 -30.98
CA LEU A 171 -15.25 6.74 -31.43
C LEU A 171 -14.97 6.81 -32.93
N PHE A 172 -15.90 7.35 -33.70
CA PHE A 172 -15.83 7.39 -35.15
C PHE A 172 -16.00 8.81 -35.70
N ASP A 173 -15.41 9.08 -36.87
CA ASP A 173 -15.54 10.36 -37.58
C ASP A 173 -16.77 10.41 -38.51
N ASP A 174 -16.91 11.47 -39.30
CA ASP A 174 -18.03 11.64 -40.25
C ASP A 174 -18.03 10.63 -41.40
N SER A 175 -16.87 10.08 -41.73
CA SER A 175 -16.72 8.99 -42.70
C SER A 175 -17.09 7.62 -42.12
N GLY A 176 -17.32 7.53 -40.81
CA GLY A 176 -17.51 6.28 -40.08
C GLY A 176 -16.21 5.53 -39.79
N SER A 177 -15.06 6.18 -39.97
CA SER A 177 -13.75 5.59 -39.67
C SER A 177 -13.47 5.65 -38.17
N PRO A 178 -12.87 4.60 -37.57
CA PRO A 178 -12.52 4.61 -36.15
C PRO A 178 -11.39 5.61 -35.87
N VAL A 179 -11.64 6.55 -34.98
CA VAL A 179 -10.67 7.53 -34.45
C VAL A 179 -10.01 6.99 -33.18
N TRP A 180 -10.78 6.28 -32.35
CA TRP A 180 -10.33 5.62 -31.14
C TRP A 180 -11.15 4.36 -30.91
N GLN A 181 -10.55 3.32 -30.33
CA GLN A 181 -11.26 2.09 -30.00
C GLN A 181 -10.72 1.42 -28.74
N SER A 182 -11.63 0.83 -27.95
CA SER A 182 -11.28 0.11 -26.71
C SER A 182 -10.36 -1.09 -26.95
N PHE A 183 -10.43 -1.71 -28.13
CA PHE A 183 -9.61 -2.87 -28.47
C PHE A 183 -8.10 -2.58 -28.50
N ASP A 184 -7.71 -1.32 -28.74
CA ASP A 184 -6.31 -0.88 -28.69
C ASP A 184 -5.83 -0.56 -27.26
N HIS A 185 -6.72 -0.64 -26.26
CA HIS A 185 -6.44 -0.39 -24.85
C HIS A 185 -6.90 -1.58 -23.99
N PRO A 186 -6.29 -2.77 -24.15
CA PRO A 186 -6.70 -3.98 -23.43
C PRO A 186 -6.58 -3.82 -21.90
N ALA A 187 -7.56 -4.39 -21.19
CA ALA A 187 -7.59 -4.44 -19.72
C ALA A 187 -7.13 -5.83 -19.23
N ASP A 188 -8.01 -6.63 -18.63
CA ASP A 188 -7.77 -8.01 -18.18
C ASP A 188 -8.32 -9.07 -19.16
N VAL A 189 -9.16 -8.65 -20.12
CA VAL A 189 -9.88 -9.53 -21.05
C VAL A 189 -9.46 -9.31 -22.50
N LEU A 190 -9.39 -10.39 -23.26
CA LEU A 190 -9.24 -10.41 -24.72
C LEU A 190 -10.52 -10.99 -25.35
N LEU A 191 -11.16 -10.20 -26.20
CA LEU A 191 -12.38 -10.58 -26.91
C LEU A 191 -12.09 -11.17 -28.30
N PRO A 192 -13.02 -11.95 -28.88
CA PRO A 192 -12.91 -12.40 -30.25
C PRO A 192 -12.73 -11.24 -31.22
N GLY A 193 -11.77 -11.35 -32.13
CA GLY A 193 -11.43 -10.29 -33.10
C GLY A 193 -10.59 -9.14 -32.53
N GLN A 194 -10.34 -9.09 -31.23
CA GLN A 194 -9.35 -8.19 -30.63
C GLN A 194 -7.95 -8.76 -30.81
N TYR A 195 -7.00 -7.89 -31.15
CA TYR A 195 -5.59 -8.25 -31.31
C TYR A 195 -4.76 -7.71 -30.15
N LEU A 196 -4.04 -8.59 -29.45
CA LEU A 196 -2.98 -8.20 -28.53
C LEU A 196 -1.68 -8.05 -29.32
N ARG A 197 -1.22 -6.81 -29.49
CA ARG A 197 -0.05 -6.45 -30.28
C ARG A 197 1.20 -6.25 -29.40
N PRO A 198 2.42 -6.27 -29.97
CA PRO A 198 3.62 -5.94 -29.22
C PRO A 198 3.53 -4.55 -28.58
N GLY A 199 3.93 -4.46 -27.31
CA GLY A 199 3.79 -3.25 -26.49
C GLY A 199 2.47 -3.15 -25.72
N MET A 200 1.46 -3.96 -26.07
CA MET A 200 0.24 -4.10 -25.29
C MET A 200 0.38 -5.23 -24.25
N ARG A 201 -0.45 -5.17 -23.20
CA ARG A 201 -0.54 -6.21 -22.17
C ARG A 201 -1.97 -6.36 -21.69
N LEU A 202 -2.31 -7.58 -21.26
CA LEU A 202 -3.48 -7.85 -20.43
C LEU A 202 -3.03 -7.84 -18.97
N THR A 203 -3.61 -6.98 -18.14
CA THR A 203 -3.28 -6.87 -16.71
C THR A 203 -4.43 -7.42 -15.88
N ALA A 204 -4.17 -8.43 -15.06
CA ALA A 204 -5.17 -9.05 -14.20
C ALA A 204 -5.79 -8.04 -13.21
N ASN A 205 -6.94 -8.38 -12.64
CA ASN A 205 -7.45 -7.71 -11.46
C ASN A 205 -6.56 -7.99 -10.24
N ALA A 206 -6.53 -7.06 -9.28
CA ALA A 206 -5.83 -7.28 -8.02
C ALA A 206 -6.41 -8.46 -7.24
N SER A 207 -7.74 -8.65 -7.30
CA SER A 207 -8.42 -9.86 -6.83
C SER A 207 -9.79 -10.02 -7.50
N ALA A 208 -10.51 -11.10 -7.20
CA ALA A 208 -11.88 -11.29 -7.69
C ALA A 208 -12.85 -10.16 -7.27
N ALA A 209 -12.62 -9.49 -6.14
CA ALA A 209 -13.45 -8.40 -5.63
C ALA A 209 -12.85 -7.00 -5.89
N ASP A 210 -11.56 -6.94 -6.25
CA ASP A 210 -10.82 -5.70 -6.46
C ASP A 210 -10.40 -5.58 -7.91
N PHE A 211 -11.11 -4.72 -8.65
CA PHE A 211 -10.93 -4.48 -10.07
C PHE A 211 -9.77 -3.53 -10.39
N SER A 212 -9.00 -3.05 -9.41
CA SER A 212 -7.75 -2.31 -9.68
C SER A 212 -6.73 -3.16 -10.45
N GLU A 213 -5.72 -2.52 -11.05
CA GLU A 213 -4.65 -3.26 -11.73
C GLU A 213 -3.87 -4.14 -10.74
N GLY A 214 -3.86 -5.45 -10.99
CA GLY A 214 -3.07 -6.41 -10.24
C GLY A 214 -1.62 -6.45 -10.70
N SER A 215 -0.80 -7.26 -10.02
CA SER A 215 0.61 -7.42 -10.37
C SER A 215 0.83 -8.37 -11.55
N LEU A 216 -0.14 -9.21 -11.92
CA LEU A 216 0.03 -10.20 -12.98
C LEU A 216 -0.36 -9.61 -14.34
N TYR A 217 0.48 -9.81 -15.34
CA TYR A 217 0.16 -9.40 -16.71
C TYR A 217 0.69 -10.37 -17.75
N VAL A 218 0.05 -10.39 -18.91
CA VAL A 218 0.45 -11.15 -20.09
C VAL A 218 0.71 -10.17 -21.23
N SER A 219 1.87 -10.28 -21.87
CA SER A 219 2.25 -9.42 -23.00
C SER A 219 2.76 -10.23 -24.17
N VAL A 220 2.72 -9.60 -25.34
CA VAL A 220 3.22 -10.17 -26.59
C VAL A 220 4.52 -9.48 -26.94
N GLY A 221 5.60 -10.26 -27.11
CA GLY A 221 6.82 -9.80 -27.75
C GLY A 221 6.83 -10.18 -29.23
N ASN A 222 7.93 -9.91 -29.92
CA ASN A 222 8.07 -10.24 -31.34
C ASN A 222 7.88 -11.75 -31.62
N ASN A 223 8.29 -12.62 -30.70
CA ASN A 223 8.44 -14.05 -30.96
C ASN A 223 7.65 -14.96 -29.99
N ALA A 224 7.14 -14.38 -28.90
CA ALA A 224 6.48 -15.15 -27.84
C ALA A 224 5.45 -14.30 -27.08
N MET A 225 4.38 -14.94 -26.63
CA MET A 225 3.59 -14.45 -25.50
C MET A 225 4.31 -14.81 -24.20
N SER A 226 4.27 -13.92 -23.21
CA SER A 226 4.90 -14.15 -21.92
C SER A 226 4.06 -13.59 -20.80
N GLY A 227 4.04 -14.31 -19.68
CA GLY A 227 3.40 -13.86 -18.45
C GLY A 227 4.43 -13.42 -17.43
N PHE A 228 4.11 -12.34 -16.74
CA PHE A 228 4.98 -11.72 -15.75
C PHE A 228 4.24 -11.41 -14.46
N VAL A 229 5.00 -11.42 -13.37
CA VAL A 229 4.65 -10.69 -12.16
C VAL A 229 5.36 -9.33 -12.18
N GLY A 230 4.59 -8.26 -12.27
CA GLY A 230 4.98 -6.85 -12.28
C GLY A 230 5.55 -6.38 -10.96
N HIS A 231 6.81 -6.76 -10.73
CA HIS A 231 7.69 -6.16 -9.74
C HIS A 231 8.92 -5.57 -10.44
N ASP A 232 9.81 -4.94 -9.67
CA ASP A 232 11.09 -4.44 -10.16
C ASP A 232 12.24 -5.36 -9.69
N PRO A 233 12.87 -6.14 -10.59
CA PRO A 233 12.50 -6.36 -11.99
C PRO A 233 11.32 -7.33 -12.15
N SER A 234 10.67 -7.31 -13.31
CA SER A 234 9.48 -8.15 -13.58
C SER A 234 9.86 -9.63 -13.72
N GLN A 235 9.08 -10.51 -13.11
CA GLN A 235 9.40 -11.93 -12.99
C GLN A 235 8.60 -12.74 -14.02
N LEU A 236 9.29 -13.31 -15.02
CA LEU A 236 8.70 -14.22 -16.01
C LEU A 236 8.23 -15.52 -15.34
N TYR A 237 6.98 -15.93 -15.58
CA TYR A 237 6.43 -17.20 -15.09
C TYR A 237 5.96 -18.16 -16.17
N PHE A 238 5.69 -17.69 -17.39
CA PHE A 238 5.53 -18.56 -18.56
C PHE A 238 5.98 -17.88 -19.85
N THR A 239 6.33 -18.69 -20.84
CA THR A 239 6.55 -18.25 -22.22
C THR A 239 5.83 -19.22 -23.15
N ALA A 240 5.00 -18.68 -24.03
CA ALA A 240 4.36 -19.41 -25.12
C ALA A 240 4.94 -18.91 -26.45
N PRO A 241 5.67 -19.72 -27.22
CA PRO A 241 6.13 -19.33 -28.55
C PRO A 241 4.93 -19.05 -29.47
N VAL A 242 5.10 -18.10 -30.38
CA VAL A 242 4.06 -17.78 -31.37
C VAL A 242 3.88 -18.89 -32.41
N SER A 243 4.94 -19.63 -32.72
CA SER A 243 4.89 -20.74 -33.67
C SER A 243 5.10 -22.06 -32.93
N ASP A 244 4.26 -23.06 -33.22
CA ASP A 244 4.46 -24.44 -32.78
C ASP A 244 5.76 -25.03 -33.35
N THR A 245 6.29 -24.48 -34.45
CA THR A 245 7.61 -24.83 -35.00
C THR A 245 8.71 -24.04 -34.30
N MET A 246 9.24 -24.60 -33.21
CA MET A 246 10.49 -24.14 -32.59
C MET A 246 11.62 -23.94 -33.61
N ASP A 247 11.65 -24.74 -34.69
CA ASP A 247 12.72 -24.73 -35.70
C ASP A 247 12.72 -23.50 -36.64
N THR A 248 11.59 -22.82 -36.86
CA THR A 248 11.56 -21.65 -37.78
C THR A 248 11.82 -20.32 -37.07
N LEU A 249 11.62 -20.23 -35.75
CA LEU A 249 11.85 -19.01 -34.96
C LEU A 249 13.32 -18.57 -34.92
N ALA A 250 14.27 -19.49 -35.15
CA ALA A 250 15.68 -19.14 -35.23
C ALA A 250 16.03 -18.28 -36.47
N ASN A 251 15.21 -18.33 -37.54
CA ASN A 251 15.59 -17.79 -38.85
C ASN A 251 14.75 -16.61 -39.36
N THR A 252 13.69 -16.18 -38.66
CA THR A 252 12.95 -14.96 -39.01
C THR A 252 13.15 -13.91 -37.92
N MET A 253 14.18 -13.08 -38.08
CA MET A 253 14.36 -11.86 -37.29
C MET A 253 13.30 -10.83 -37.73
N ASP A 254 12.56 -10.29 -36.77
CA ASP A 254 11.86 -8.99 -36.86
C ASP A 254 10.53 -8.87 -37.62
N ALA A 255 9.62 -9.85 -37.51
CA ALA A 255 8.19 -9.60 -37.78
C ALA A 255 7.41 -9.42 -36.46
N PRO A 256 6.70 -8.29 -36.24
CA PRO A 256 5.83 -8.13 -35.08
C PRO A 256 4.63 -9.09 -35.18
N VAL A 257 4.53 -10.01 -34.24
CA VAL A 257 3.40 -10.94 -34.16
C VAL A 257 2.25 -10.29 -33.38
N SER A 258 1.04 -10.40 -33.91
CA SER A 258 -0.19 -10.10 -33.17
C SER A 258 -0.93 -11.37 -32.78
N ILE A 259 -1.63 -11.35 -31.65
CA ILE A 259 -2.38 -12.49 -31.13
C ILE A 259 -3.85 -12.12 -31.12
N SER A 260 -4.67 -12.86 -31.87
CA SER A 260 -6.12 -12.81 -31.72
C SER A 260 -6.61 -14.04 -30.97
N ALA A 261 -7.56 -13.83 -30.06
CA ALA A 261 -8.47 -14.90 -29.72
C ALA A 261 -9.28 -15.16 -31.00
N PHE A 262 -9.12 -16.35 -31.60
CA PHE A 262 -9.87 -16.80 -32.79
C PHE A 262 -9.49 -16.10 -34.10
N GLY A 263 -8.53 -16.66 -34.84
CA GLY A 263 -8.23 -16.27 -36.22
C GLY A 263 -7.94 -17.48 -37.10
N ARG A 264 -8.71 -17.66 -38.18
CA ARG A 264 -8.21 -18.32 -39.40
C ARG A 264 -7.83 -17.19 -40.36
N SER A 265 -6.56 -16.82 -40.46
CA SER A 265 -6.12 -15.92 -41.53
C SER A 265 -5.71 -16.76 -42.76
N PRO A 266 -6.27 -16.54 -43.97
CA PRO A 266 -6.02 -17.39 -45.13
C PRO A 266 -4.71 -17.13 -45.90
N SER A 267 -3.88 -16.16 -45.53
CA SER A 267 -2.67 -15.85 -46.31
C SER A 267 -1.64 -15.07 -45.48
N SER A 268 -0.38 -15.51 -45.54
CA SER A 268 0.85 -15.01 -44.90
C SER A 268 1.08 -15.37 -43.42
N SER A 269 1.88 -16.42 -43.24
CA SER A 269 2.91 -16.64 -42.20
C SER A 269 2.72 -16.02 -40.80
N SER A 270 2.57 -16.90 -39.80
CA SER A 270 2.88 -16.68 -38.37
C SER A 270 1.80 -16.05 -37.48
N GLU A 271 0.52 -16.43 -37.65
CA GLU A 271 -0.59 -15.96 -36.80
C GLU A 271 -1.38 -17.10 -36.12
N ILE A 272 -0.79 -17.94 -35.26
CA ILE A 272 -1.60 -18.87 -34.43
C ILE A 272 -0.95 -19.08 -33.06
N LEU A 273 -1.42 -18.39 -32.02
CA LEU A 273 -0.89 -18.58 -30.67
C LEU A 273 -1.55 -19.75 -29.91
N ILE A 274 -2.88 -19.78 -29.90
CA ILE A 274 -3.65 -20.72 -29.07
C ILE A 274 -4.74 -21.33 -29.93
N SER A 275 -4.68 -22.64 -30.15
CA SER A 275 -5.82 -23.40 -30.65
C SER A 275 -6.88 -23.41 -29.56
N LEU A 276 -7.89 -22.56 -29.72
CA LEU A 276 -9.05 -22.49 -28.83
C LEU A 276 -10.18 -23.35 -29.41
N PRO A 277 -11.06 -23.92 -28.56
CA PRO A 277 -12.27 -24.58 -29.04
C PRO A 277 -13.14 -23.61 -29.86
N VAL A 278 -13.88 -24.14 -30.83
CA VAL A 278 -14.80 -23.34 -31.65
C VAL A 278 -15.84 -22.65 -30.77
N ALA A 279 -16.06 -21.36 -30.99
CA ALA A 279 -17.08 -20.61 -30.29
C ALA A 279 -18.48 -21.05 -30.73
N HIS A 280 -19.26 -21.61 -29.80
CA HIS A 280 -20.69 -21.91 -29.98
C HIS A 280 -21.61 -20.90 -29.28
N SER A 281 -21.01 -19.98 -28.52
CA SER A 281 -21.67 -18.94 -27.72
C SER A 281 -20.74 -17.73 -27.63
N VAL A 282 -21.20 -16.66 -26.97
CA VAL A 282 -20.31 -15.59 -26.50
C VAL A 282 -19.19 -16.20 -25.64
N GLN A 283 -17.95 -15.81 -25.92
CA GLN A 283 -16.74 -16.28 -25.26
C GLN A 283 -15.76 -15.13 -25.07
N TYR A 284 -14.93 -15.23 -24.03
CA TYR A 284 -13.85 -14.29 -23.78
C TYR A 284 -12.69 -14.97 -23.06
N ILE A 285 -11.48 -14.45 -23.21
CA ILE A 285 -10.32 -14.90 -22.45
C ILE A 285 -10.00 -13.86 -21.39
N ARG A 286 -9.76 -14.28 -20.14
CA ARG A 286 -9.34 -13.39 -19.05
C ARG A 286 -8.02 -13.86 -18.44
N VAL A 287 -7.15 -12.90 -18.11
CA VAL A 287 -6.01 -13.11 -17.21
C VAL A 287 -6.47 -12.89 -15.77
N GLU A 288 -6.36 -13.93 -14.96
CA GLU A 288 -6.92 -13.99 -13.61
C GLU A 288 -5.88 -13.62 -12.55
N SER A 289 -6.36 -13.15 -11.40
CA SER A 289 -5.51 -12.74 -10.26
C SER A 289 -4.67 -13.87 -9.65
N ASP A 290 -4.95 -15.13 -10.01
CA ASP A 290 -4.18 -16.33 -9.63
C ASP A 290 -3.06 -16.68 -10.64
N GLY A 291 -2.96 -15.93 -11.73
CA GLY A 291 -1.98 -16.10 -12.81
C GLY A 291 -2.44 -17.02 -13.93
N HIS A 292 -3.65 -17.57 -13.86
CA HIS A 292 -4.20 -18.36 -14.95
C HIS A 292 -4.73 -17.45 -16.06
N MET A 293 -4.73 -17.97 -17.29
CA MET A 293 -5.48 -17.37 -18.39
C MET A 293 -6.54 -18.38 -18.80
N ARG A 294 -7.81 -17.98 -18.73
CA ARG A 294 -8.95 -18.88 -18.89
C ARG A 294 -9.85 -18.41 -20.02
N LEU A 295 -10.26 -19.36 -20.86
CA LEU A 295 -11.37 -19.15 -21.79
C LEU A 295 -12.67 -19.41 -21.05
N TYR A 296 -13.52 -18.41 -21.01
CA TYR A 296 -14.89 -18.52 -20.51
C TYR A 296 -15.87 -18.60 -21.66
N GLY A 297 -16.91 -19.39 -21.48
CA GLY A 297 -18.06 -19.43 -22.38
C GLY A 297 -19.36 -19.50 -21.61
N TRP A 298 -20.44 -19.16 -22.30
CA TRP A 298 -21.77 -19.18 -21.74
C TRP A 298 -22.40 -20.56 -21.86
N ASN A 299 -22.80 -21.16 -20.72
CA ASN A 299 -23.52 -22.43 -20.69
C ASN A 299 -24.96 -22.23 -20.23
N SER A 300 -25.78 -21.57 -21.05
CA SER A 300 -27.23 -21.31 -20.87
C SER A 300 -27.68 -20.52 -19.62
N SER A 301 -26.93 -20.57 -18.51
CA SER A 301 -27.28 -19.94 -17.23
C SER A 301 -26.09 -19.30 -16.50
N SER A 302 -24.86 -19.68 -16.83
CA SER A 302 -23.66 -19.18 -16.15
C SER A 302 -22.43 -19.24 -17.03
N TRP A 303 -21.46 -18.39 -16.71
CA TRP A 303 -20.10 -18.47 -17.26
C TRP A 303 -19.38 -19.69 -16.72
N VAL A 304 -18.82 -20.51 -17.61
CA VAL A 304 -18.03 -21.68 -17.27
C VAL A 304 -16.63 -21.57 -17.88
N ILE A 305 -15.64 -22.11 -17.17
CA ILE A 305 -14.29 -22.26 -17.70
C ILE A 305 -14.35 -23.36 -18.77
N MET A 306 -14.09 -23.00 -20.02
CA MET A 306 -14.07 -23.93 -21.15
C MET A 306 -12.66 -24.47 -21.42
N TYR A 307 -11.63 -23.68 -21.13
CA TYR A 307 -10.25 -24.06 -21.42
C TYR A 307 -9.25 -23.28 -20.56
N GLU A 308 -8.24 -23.99 -20.03
CA GLU A 308 -7.09 -23.42 -19.33
C GLU A 308 -5.98 -23.10 -20.35
N VAL A 309 -5.90 -21.83 -20.76
CA VAL A 309 -5.11 -21.39 -21.92
C VAL A 309 -3.61 -21.66 -21.74
N LEU A 310 -3.11 -21.50 -20.51
CA LEU A 310 -1.68 -21.62 -20.21
C LEU A 310 -1.24 -23.04 -19.82
N GLN A 311 -2.17 -23.96 -19.58
CA GLN A 311 -1.87 -25.26 -18.97
C GLN A 311 -0.79 -26.04 -19.74
N LYS A 312 -0.81 -26.00 -21.08
CA LYS A 312 0.19 -26.68 -21.92
C LYS A 312 1.59 -26.05 -21.89
N TYR A 313 1.71 -24.80 -21.45
CA TYR A 313 2.97 -24.05 -21.38
C TYR A 313 3.59 -24.06 -19.98
N ILE A 314 2.89 -24.64 -19.00
CA ILE A 314 3.30 -24.70 -17.59
C ILE A 314 3.49 -26.18 -17.23
N ALA A 315 4.73 -26.65 -17.41
CA ALA A 315 5.08 -28.07 -17.39
C ALA A 315 4.89 -28.74 -16.02
N GLY A 316 5.05 -27.98 -14.92
CA GLY A 316 4.86 -28.47 -13.55
C GLY A 316 3.43 -28.37 -13.03
N GLY A 317 2.46 -27.99 -13.88
CA GLY A 317 1.06 -27.83 -13.52
C GLY A 317 0.80 -26.69 -12.54
N ASP A 318 -0.28 -26.82 -11.76
CA ASP A 318 -0.83 -25.72 -10.93
C ASP A 318 0.18 -25.09 -9.93
N CYS A 319 1.20 -25.86 -9.50
CA CYS A 319 2.20 -25.37 -8.55
C CYS A 319 3.26 -24.44 -9.16
N GLU A 320 3.33 -24.33 -10.49
CA GLU A 320 4.24 -23.39 -11.15
C GLU A 320 3.62 -22.00 -11.34
N TYR A 321 2.33 -21.82 -11.05
CA TYR A 321 1.73 -20.49 -11.03
C TYR A 321 2.23 -19.67 -9.84
N PRO A 322 2.52 -18.37 -10.02
CA PRO A 322 3.05 -17.52 -8.96
C PRO A 322 2.16 -17.49 -7.72
N MET A 323 0.83 -17.50 -7.86
CA MET A 323 -0.11 -17.25 -6.77
C MET A 323 -0.74 -18.51 -6.15
N ALA A 324 -0.33 -19.72 -6.56
CA ALA A 324 -0.92 -20.99 -6.12
C ALA A 324 -1.07 -21.17 -4.59
N CYS A 325 -0.06 -20.75 -3.81
CA CYS A 325 -0.03 -20.84 -2.34
C CYS A 325 0.32 -19.51 -1.65
N GLY A 326 0.42 -18.42 -2.40
CA GLY A 326 0.81 -17.10 -1.88
C GLY A 326 2.25 -17.03 -1.36
N SER A 327 2.59 -15.91 -0.71
CA SER A 327 3.96 -15.65 -0.24
C SER A 327 4.46 -16.70 0.74
N TYR A 328 5.69 -17.19 0.53
CA TYR A 328 6.36 -18.19 1.37
C TYR A 328 5.67 -19.57 1.44
N GLY A 329 4.52 -19.76 0.76
CA GLY A 329 3.81 -21.03 0.75
C GLY A 329 4.44 -22.03 -0.21
N ILE A 330 4.63 -23.28 0.24
CA ILE A 330 5.11 -24.39 -0.60
C ILE A 330 3.91 -25.14 -1.16
N CYS A 331 3.78 -25.10 -2.49
CA CYS A 331 2.86 -25.92 -3.27
C CYS A 331 3.47 -27.30 -3.53
N SER A 332 2.70 -28.33 -3.23
CA SER A 332 3.03 -29.73 -3.48
C SER A 332 1.94 -30.39 -4.33
N GLY A 333 2.20 -31.61 -4.84
CA GLY A 333 1.34 -32.29 -5.81
C GLY A 333 -0.16 -32.16 -5.52
N ALA A 334 -0.94 -31.92 -6.59
CA ALA A 334 -2.37 -31.60 -6.58
C ALA A 334 -2.75 -30.27 -5.89
N GLY A 335 -1.85 -29.28 -5.83
CA GLY A 335 -2.16 -27.93 -5.34
C GLY A 335 -2.15 -27.78 -3.81
N ASN A 336 -1.58 -28.75 -3.08
CA ASN A 336 -1.55 -28.72 -1.62
C ASN A 336 -0.54 -27.70 -1.09
N CYS A 337 -1.01 -26.71 -0.32
CA CYS A 337 -0.21 -25.63 0.24
C CYS A 337 0.22 -25.88 1.69
N SER A 338 1.50 -25.60 2.00
CA SER A 338 2.07 -25.74 3.34
C SER A 338 3.05 -24.61 3.66
N CYS A 339 3.22 -24.28 4.94
CA CYS A 339 4.21 -23.29 5.39
C CYS A 339 5.46 -23.99 5.92
N PRO A 340 6.66 -23.69 5.38
CA PRO A 340 7.90 -24.34 5.81
C PRO A 340 8.25 -24.00 7.27
N SER A 341 8.44 -25.05 8.07
CA SER A 341 8.81 -24.94 9.49
C SER A 341 10.27 -24.51 9.69
N GLU A 342 11.13 -24.79 8.72
CA GLU A 342 12.56 -24.45 8.69
C GLU A 342 12.79 -22.94 8.82
N ILE A 343 11.84 -22.14 8.34
CA ILE A 343 11.87 -20.68 8.40
C ILE A 343 10.93 -20.12 9.47
N HIS A 344 10.42 -20.97 10.36
CA HIS A 344 9.43 -20.63 11.39
C HIS A 344 8.24 -19.85 10.82
N SER A 345 7.75 -20.24 9.65
CA SER A 345 6.59 -19.63 9.03
C SER A 345 5.29 -20.29 9.48
N SER A 346 4.20 -19.54 9.42
CA SER A 346 2.85 -20.04 9.72
C SER A 346 1.83 -19.48 8.73
N PRO A 347 0.68 -20.13 8.52
CA PRO A 347 -0.35 -19.61 7.61
C PRO A 347 -0.82 -18.23 8.04
N ILE A 348 -1.11 -17.35 7.07
CA ILE A 348 -1.75 -16.05 7.36
C ILE A 348 -3.14 -16.29 7.97
N TYR A 349 -3.89 -17.22 7.37
CA TYR A 349 -5.19 -17.70 7.84
C TYR A 349 -5.13 -19.21 8.07
N ARG A 350 -5.47 -19.68 9.28
CA ARG A 350 -5.39 -21.11 9.62
C ARG A 350 -6.26 -21.99 8.72
N ASP A 351 -7.44 -21.49 8.35
CA ASP A 351 -8.43 -22.26 7.57
C ASP A 351 -8.20 -22.16 6.06
N ARG A 352 -7.25 -21.32 5.61
CA ARG A 352 -6.96 -21.06 4.19
C ARG A 352 -5.45 -20.99 3.95
N PRO A 353 -4.74 -22.14 3.97
CA PRO A 353 -3.28 -22.18 3.83
C PRO A 353 -2.79 -21.71 2.44
N GLY A 354 -3.65 -21.73 1.41
CA GLY A 354 -3.31 -21.24 0.07
C GLY A 354 -3.21 -19.71 -0.06
N LEU A 355 -3.55 -18.95 0.98
CA LEU A 355 -3.44 -17.48 0.97
C LEU A 355 -2.07 -16.95 1.41
N GLY A 356 -1.08 -17.83 1.58
CA GLY A 356 0.28 -17.46 1.96
C GLY A 356 0.61 -17.69 3.43
N CYS A 357 1.90 -17.54 3.71
CA CYS A 357 2.52 -17.74 5.00
C CYS A 357 3.20 -16.44 5.47
N LYS A 358 3.28 -16.28 6.79
CA LYS A 358 4.01 -15.19 7.47
C LYS A 358 5.19 -15.75 8.25
N LEU A 359 6.33 -15.08 8.17
CA LEU A 359 7.50 -15.35 9.01
C LEU A 359 7.21 -14.95 10.46
N ALA A 360 7.70 -15.72 11.43
CA ALA A 360 7.61 -15.35 12.85
C ALA A 360 8.32 -14.02 13.15
N THR A 361 9.45 -13.76 12.49
CA THR A 361 10.22 -12.52 12.58
C THR A 361 10.37 -11.89 11.20
N PRO A 362 9.81 -10.68 10.98
CA PRO A 362 10.01 -9.95 9.73
C PRO A 362 11.48 -9.64 9.47
N ILE A 363 11.88 -9.63 8.19
CA ILE A 363 13.23 -9.26 7.77
C ILE A 363 13.45 -7.77 8.06
N SER A 364 14.57 -7.44 8.71
CA SER A 364 14.97 -6.07 9.04
C SER A 364 16.42 -5.84 8.65
N CYS A 365 16.69 -4.72 7.97
CA CYS A 365 18.01 -4.31 7.52
C CYS A 365 18.81 -3.53 8.58
N ARG A 366 18.28 -3.39 9.81
CA ARG A 366 18.93 -2.62 10.88
C ARG A 366 20.20 -3.27 11.42
N ASP A 367 20.26 -4.60 11.46
CA ASP A 367 21.43 -5.34 11.92
C ASP A 367 21.71 -6.53 11.01
N VAL A 368 22.75 -6.41 10.18
CA VAL A 368 23.19 -7.48 9.27
C VAL A 368 23.78 -8.66 10.04
N ARG A 369 24.25 -8.49 11.28
CA ARG A 369 24.93 -9.55 12.05
C ARG A 369 24.02 -10.71 12.43
N GLY A 370 22.70 -10.47 12.51
CA GLY A 370 21.70 -11.49 12.81
C GLY A 370 21.01 -12.09 11.59
N ILE A 371 21.46 -11.78 10.37
CA ILE A 371 20.83 -12.27 9.14
C ILE A 371 21.45 -13.62 8.76
N GLU A 372 20.60 -14.60 8.49
CA GLU A 372 20.99 -15.93 8.04
C GLU A 372 20.23 -16.30 6.75
N MET A 373 20.87 -17.09 5.90
CA MET A 373 20.24 -17.68 4.71
C MET A 373 19.94 -19.15 4.99
N VAL A 374 18.66 -19.50 5.16
CA VAL A 374 18.22 -20.87 5.46
C VAL A 374 17.87 -21.59 4.16
N GLU A 375 18.48 -22.75 3.94
CA GLU A 375 18.19 -23.61 2.78
C GLU A 375 16.85 -24.33 2.96
N LEU A 376 15.97 -24.22 1.96
CA LEU A 376 14.77 -25.04 1.86
C LEU A 376 15.05 -26.26 0.96
N PRO A 377 15.02 -27.48 1.50
CA PRO A 377 15.33 -28.67 0.72
C PRO A 377 14.22 -28.97 -0.30
N ASN A 378 14.61 -29.42 -1.50
CA ASN A 378 13.68 -29.86 -2.54
C ASN A 378 12.60 -28.83 -2.92
N VAL A 379 12.97 -27.54 -2.93
CA VAL A 379 12.09 -26.43 -3.31
C VAL A 379 12.70 -25.66 -4.49
N THR A 380 11.85 -25.32 -5.46
CA THR A 380 12.17 -24.43 -6.57
C THR A 380 11.19 -23.27 -6.63
N TYR A 381 11.39 -22.39 -7.61
CA TYR A 381 10.60 -21.19 -7.85
C TYR A 381 10.30 -21.03 -9.33
N PHE A 382 9.16 -20.42 -9.67
CA PHE A 382 8.62 -20.42 -11.03
C PHE A 382 9.53 -19.71 -12.06
N ASN A 383 10.27 -18.67 -11.67
CA ASN A 383 11.11 -17.89 -12.59
C ASN A 383 12.52 -18.47 -12.83
N TYR A 384 12.74 -19.76 -12.51
CA TYR A 384 14.06 -20.40 -12.57
C TYR A 384 14.71 -20.45 -13.97
N ASN A 385 13.91 -20.29 -15.03
CA ASN A 385 14.37 -20.22 -16.43
C ASN A 385 14.31 -18.80 -17.02
N GLY A 386 13.80 -17.80 -16.27
CA GLY A 386 13.55 -16.46 -16.80
C GLY A 386 14.79 -15.56 -16.75
N SER A 387 15.02 -14.81 -17.83
CA SER A 387 16.07 -13.78 -17.96
C SER A 387 15.87 -12.56 -17.05
N GLY A 388 14.73 -12.44 -16.37
CA GLY A 388 14.31 -11.22 -15.67
C GLY A 388 14.75 -11.06 -14.20
N ALA A 389 15.28 -12.10 -13.55
CA ALA A 389 15.91 -11.90 -12.23
C ALA A 389 17.21 -11.08 -12.39
N ILE A 390 17.71 -10.46 -11.31
CA ILE A 390 19.11 -9.98 -11.30
C ILE A 390 20.01 -11.21 -11.40
N MET A 391 20.24 -11.66 -12.62
CA MET A 391 21.06 -12.82 -12.92
C MET A 391 22.51 -12.42 -12.77
N ARG A 392 23.21 -13.13 -11.88
CA ARG A 392 24.68 -13.12 -11.86
C ARG A 392 25.14 -14.51 -12.29
N ASP A 393 25.78 -14.57 -13.46
CA ASP A 393 26.35 -15.80 -14.00
C ASP A 393 27.81 -15.98 -13.56
N LYS A 394 28.27 -17.25 -13.55
CA LYS A 394 29.63 -17.64 -13.16
C LYS A 394 30.00 -17.17 -11.75
N VAL A 395 29.05 -17.26 -10.82
CA VAL A 395 29.24 -16.89 -9.42
C VAL A 395 29.29 -18.12 -8.51
N THR A 396 29.97 -17.98 -7.37
CA THR A 396 29.96 -19.02 -6.33
C THR A 396 28.69 -18.94 -5.51
N ARG A 397 28.32 -20.04 -4.86
CA ARG A 397 27.20 -20.08 -3.89
C ARG A 397 27.40 -19.03 -2.79
N SER A 398 28.62 -18.89 -2.28
CA SER A 398 28.94 -17.93 -1.22
C SER A 398 28.71 -16.48 -1.65
N ASP A 399 29.11 -16.12 -2.87
CA ASP A 399 28.91 -14.77 -3.42
C ASP A 399 27.44 -14.46 -3.66
N CYS A 400 26.66 -15.48 -4.07
CA CYS A 400 25.22 -15.35 -4.22
C CYS A 400 24.52 -15.04 -2.89
N LEU A 401 24.86 -15.81 -1.85
CA LEU A 401 24.28 -15.65 -0.51
C LEU A 401 24.69 -14.33 0.13
N SER A 402 25.98 -13.97 0.09
CA SER A 402 26.47 -12.69 0.62
C SER A 402 25.86 -11.50 -0.13
N GLY A 403 25.66 -11.62 -1.44
CA GLY A 403 24.95 -10.64 -2.26
C GLY A 403 23.51 -10.41 -1.80
N CYS A 404 22.77 -11.46 -1.44
CA CYS A 404 21.41 -11.32 -0.89
C CYS A 404 21.41 -10.75 0.52
N VAL A 405 22.36 -11.16 1.38
CA VAL A 405 22.49 -10.64 2.75
C VAL A 405 22.72 -9.12 2.71
N ALA A 406 23.64 -8.66 1.86
CA ALA A 406 23.98 -7.25 1.68
C ALA A 406 22.85 -6.42 1.03
N ASN A 407 22.02 -7.02 0.18
CA ASN A 407 20.88 -6.33 -0.45
C ASN A 407 19.66 -6.34 0.49
N CYS A 408 19.28 -5.15 0.99
CA CYS A 408 18.16 -4.99 1.92
C CYS A 408 16.82 -5.48 1.33
N SER A 409 16.58 -5.26 0.04
CA SER A 409 15.35 -5.68 -0.62
C SER A 409 15.28 -7.19 -0.89
N CYS A 410 16.43 -7.89 -0.89
CA CYS A 410 16.47 -9.33 -1.17
C CYS A 410 15.83 -10.13 -0.03
N LYS A 411 14.88 -11.01 -0.36
CA LYS A 411 14.20 -11.94 0.57
C LYS A 411 14.64 -13.39 0.37
N ALA A 412 15.09 -13.76 -0.82
CA ALA A 412 15.61 -15.08 -1.11
C ALA A 412 16.65 -15.08 -2.20
N ALA A 413 17.51 -16.10 -2.19
CA ALA A 413 18.46 -16.39 -3.25
C ALA A 413 18.22 -17.82 -3.75
N TYR A 414 18.13 -17.98 -5.07
CA TYR A 414 18.13 -19.29 -5.71
C TYR A 414 19.45 -19.46 -6.44
N PHE A 415 20.13 -20.56 -6.18
CA PHE A 415 21.42 -20.86 -6.78
C PHE A 415 21.32 -22.11 -7.65
N LYS A 416 21.43 -21.93 -8.97
CA LYS A 416 21.43 -23.00 -9.97
C LYS A 416 22.86 -23.44 -10.25
N LEU A 417 23.20 -24.67 -9.88
CA LEU A 417 24.49 -25.31 -10.16
C LEU A 417 24.64 -25.51 -11.67
N ARG A 418 25.74 -24.99 -12.24
CA ARG A 418 26.13 -25.29 -13.63
C ARG A 418 27.08 -26.48 -13.68
N MET A 419 28.14 -26.42 -12.86
CA MET A 419 29.08 -27.53 -12.69
C MET A 419 29.23 -27.94 -11.22
N ASN A 420 29.36 -26.98 -10.31
CA ASN A 420 29.51 -27.21 -8.86
C ASN A 420 29.18 -25.90 -8.08
N ASP A 421 29.35 -25.92 -6.76
CA ASP A 421 29.13 -24.77 -5.86
C ASP A 421 29.97 -23.53 -6.20
N THR A 422 31.03 -23.67 -7.00
CA THR A 422 31.91 -22.55 -7.41
C THR A 422 31.51 -21.93 -8.76
N ASN A 423 30.63 -22.59 -9.52
CA ASN A 423 30.22 -22.13 -10.85
C ASN A 423 28.73 -22.43 -11.05
N GLY A 424 27.92 -21.42 -10.75
CA GLY A 424 26.48 -21.44 -10.95
C GLY A 424 25.92 -20.08 -11.36
N THR A 425 24.60 -20.04 -11.44
CA THR A 425 23.80 -18.84 -11.72
C THR A 425 23.00 -18.50 -10.46
N CYS A 426 23.07 -17.23 -10.04
CA CYS A 426 22.38 -16.71 -8.87
C CYS A 426 21.17 -15.87 -9.26
N PHE A 427 20.03 -16.14 -8.63
CA PHE A 427 18.78 -15.40 -8.79
C PHE A 427 18.39 -14.80 -7.44
N LEU A 428 18.46 -13.47 -7.33
CA LEU A 428 18.04 -12.75 -6.13
C LEU A 428 16.58 -12.30 -6.27
N GLN A 429 15.74 -12.69 -5.31
CA GLN A 429 14.32 -12.33 -5.31
C GLN A 429 14.04 -11.29 -4.23
N SER A 430 13.48 -10.14 -4.64
CA SER A 430 13.01 -9.08 -3.75
C SER A 430 11.65 -9.37 -3.12
N GLN A 431 10.87 -10.24 -3.77
CA GLN A 431 9.56 -10.70 -3.33
C GLN A 431 9.45 -12.21 -3.52
N LEU A 432 8.70 -12.86 -2.62
CA LEU A 432 8.43 -14.29 -2.67
C LEU A 432 6.94 -14.51 -2.85
N PHE A 433 6.61 -15.33 -3.84
CA PHE A 433 5.28 -15.90 -4.03
C PHE A 433 5.32 -17.40 -3.72
N SER A 434 4.55 -18.19 -4.46
CA SER A 434 4.46 -19.64 -4.27
C SER A 434 5.80 -20.30 -4.59
N LEU A 435 6.21 -21.17 -3.68
CA LEU A 435 7.35 -22.06 -3.82
C LEU A 435 6.83 -23.41 -4.32
N HIS A 436 7.58 -24.10 -5.18
CA HIS A 436 7.18 -25.40 -5.70
C HIS A 436 8.04 -26.50 -5.08
N LYS A 437 7.40 -27.49 -4.44
CA LYS A 437 8.05 -28.70 -3.96
C LYS A 437 8.41 -29.63 -5.11
N LEU A 438 9.68 -29.95 -5.24
CA LEU A 438 10.20 -30.83 -6.27
C LEU A 438 9.72 -32.27 -6.07
N GLN A 439 9.23 -32.89 -7.14
CA GLN A 439 9.00 -34.34 -7.18
C GLN A 439 10.29 -35.05 -7.60
N THR A 440 10.61 -36.15 -6.92
CA THR A 440 11.88 -36.89 -7.08
C THR A 440 12.08 -37.53 -8.46
N THR A 441 11.06 -37.53 -9.32
CA THR A 441 11.04 -38.27 -10.58
C THR A 441 11.71 -37.55 -11.77
N ALA A 442 12.21 -36.31 -11.60
CA ALA A 442 12.94 -35.59 -12.66
C ALA A 442 14.32 -35.05 -12.19
N PRO A 443 15.32 -35.92 -11.93
CA PRO A 443 16.62 -35.53 -11.39
C PRO A 443 17.48 -34.63 -12.32
N SER A 444 17.22 -34.59 -13.63
CA SER A 444 18.04 -33.82 -14.59
C SER A 444 17.80 -32.30 -14.55
N LEU A 445 16.69 -31.83 -13.97
CA LEU A 445 16.31 -30.41 -13.94
C LEU A 445 16.75 -29.65 -12.67
N TYR A 446 17.09 -30.35 -11.59
CA TYR A 446 17.16 -29.71 -10.25
C TYR A 446 18.56 -29.63 -9.68
N ASN A 447 19.36 -28.80 -10.34
CA ASN A 447 20.59 -28.26 -9.79
C ASN A 447 20.34 -26.94 -8.99
N SER A 448 19.08 -26.58 -8.72
CA SER A 448 18.74 -25.33 -8.04
C SER A 448 18.54 -25.56 -6.54
N ARG A 449 19.11 -24.67 -5.72
CA ARG A 449 18.94 -24.63 -4.27
C ARG A 449 18.31 -23.31 -3.85
N ALA A 450 17.25 -23.37 -3.05
CA ALA A 450 16.51 -22.21 -2.56
C ALA A 450 16.98 -21.83 -1.15
N PHE A 451 17.33 -20.56 -0.95
CA PHE A 451 17.74 -20.01 0.33
C PHE A 451 16.87 -18.82 0.71
N ILE A 452 16.23 -18.88 1.86
CA ILE A 452 15.37 -17.80 2.37
C ILE A 452 16.15 -16.97 3.38
N LYS A 453 16.11 -15.65 3.21
CA LYS A 453 16.72 -14.70 4.14
C LYS A 453 15.85 -14.61 5.39
N LEU A 454 16.43 -14.91 6.54
CA LEU A 454 15.79 -14.77 7.83
C LEU A 454 16.57 -13.82 8.71
N ASN A 455 15.82 -13.10 9.53
CA ASN A 455 16.40 -12.45 10.68
C ASN A 455 16.45 -13.47 11.81
N ASN A 456 17.61 -14.07 12.02
CA ASN A 456 17.92 -14.86 13.18
C ASN A 456 18.20 -13.96 14.42
N ILE A 457 17.52 -12.81 14.51
CA ILE A 457 17.22 -12.17 15.80
C ILE A 457 16.19 -13.07 16.51
N THR A 458 16.54 -14.34 16.67
CA THR A 458 15.95 -15.21 17.66
C THR A 458 16.18 -14.51 19.00
N PHE A 459 15.26 -14.57 19.94
CA PHE A 459 15.22 -15.71 20.87
C PHE A 459 16.57 -16.11 21.50
N ALA A 460 17.76 -15.85 20.94
CA ALA A 460 19.01 -15.78 21.67
C ALA A 460 18.96 -14.77 22.84
N GLU A 461 18.12 -13.73 22.73
CA GLU A 461 17.84 -12.83 23.86
C GLU A 461 16.77 -13.36 24.83
N ARG A 462 15.84 -14.23 24.38
CA ARG A 462 14.83 -14.87 25.28
C ARG A 462 15.22 -16.24 25.83
N VAL A 463 16.22 -16.88 25.24
CA VAL A 463 16.81 -18.13 25.65
C VAL A 463 18.30 -17.87 25.67
N ARG A 464 18.77 -17.21 26.74
CA ARG A 464 20.12 -17.52 27.20
C ARG A 464 20.13 -19.04 27.40
N PRO A 465 20.87 -19.83 26.60
CA PRO A 465 21.10 -21.20 27.00
C PRO A 465 21.98 -21.06 28.24
N MET A 466 21.44 -21.45 29.38
CA MET A 466 22.20 -21.59 30.61
C MET A 466 23.22 -22.73 30.35
N LYS A 467 24.29 -22.42 29.61
CA LYS A 467 25.37 -23.37 29.35
C LYS A 467 25.92 -23.76 30.72
N LYS A 468 25.82 -25.06 31.00
CA LYS A 468 26.42 -25.77 32.13
C LYS A 468 27.91 -25.47 32.20
N THR A 469 28.23 -24.39 32.88
CA THR A 469 29.49 -24.17 33.62
C THR A 469 29.12 -23.37 34.86
N PHE A 470 28.06 -23.84 35.54
CA PHE A 470 27.45 -23.15 36.66
C PHE A 470 28.27 -23.36 37.95
N GLY A 471 28.98 -24.48 38.12
CA GLY A 471 29.70 -24.75 39.38
C GLY A 471 30.81 -23.75 39.73
N THR A 472 31.71 -23.43 38.80
CA THR A 472 32.94 -22.67 39.15
C THR A 472 32.79 -21.16 38.94
N ARG A 473 31.92 -20.73 38.02
CA ARG A 473 31.70 -19.31 37.72
C ARG A 473 30.70 -18.64 38.65
N ILE A 474 29.77 -19.39 39.26
CA ILE A 474 28.90 -18.84 40.33
C ILE A 474 29.75 -18.41 41.52
N LEU A 475 30.74 -19.22 41.94
CA LEU A 475 31.54 -18.89 43.13
C LEU A 475 32.34 -17.59 42.93
N VAL A 476 32.98 -17.45 41.76
CA VAL A 476 33.73 -16.24 41.40
C VAL A 476 32.79 -15.05 41.18
N GLY A 477 31.62 -15.27 40.57
CA GLY A 477 30.60 -14.23 40.35
C GLY A 477 29.92 -13.76 41.64
N ILE A 478 29.72 -14.64 42.62
CA ILE A 478 29.23 -14.29 43.96
C ILE A 478 30.31 -13.48 44.68
N ILE A 479 31.58 -13.88 44.63
CA ILE A 479 32.67 -13.13 45.29
C ILE A 479 32.85 -11.75 44.65
N ILE A 480 32.86 -11.66 43.31
CA ILE A 480 32.94 -10.36 42.62
C ILE A 480 31.67 -9.54 42.85
N GLY A 481 30.50 -10.18 42.86
CA GLY A 481 29.22 -9.53 43.10
C GLY A 481 29.07 -9.01 44.52
N THR A 482 29.53 -9.74 45.54
CA THR A 482 29.52 -9.30 46.94
C THR A 482 30.57 -8.23 47.17
N VAL A 483 31.77 -8.35 46.62
CA VAL A 483 32.81 -7.31 46.73
C VAL A 483 32.37 -6.04 46.00
N SER A 484 31.78 -6.15 44.81
CA SER A 484 31.24 -4.99 44.09
C SER A 484 30.04 -4.40 44.82
N LEU A 485 29.16 -5.22 45.40
CA LEU A 485 28.01 -4.73 46.15
C LEU A 485 28.46 -4.04 47.44
N LEU A 486 29.43 -4.59 48.16
CA LEU A 486 30.01 -3.98 49.35
C LEU A 486 30.78 -2.70 49.02
N PHE A 487 31.51 -2.69 47.90
CA PHE A 487 32.16 -1.49 47.41
C PHE A 487 31.14 -0.43 46.97
N SER A 488 30.08 -0.82 46.25
CA SER A 488 28.98 0.06 45.87
C SER A 488 28.20 0.55 47.08
N ILE A 489 27.96 -0.27 48.10
CA ILE A 489 27.31 0.13 49.35
C ILE A 489 28.24 1.06 50.14
N ALA A 490 29.53 0.76 50.25
CA ALA A 490 30.49 1.65 50.89
C ALA A 490 30.64 2.98 50.14
N LEU A 491 30.60 2.94 48.80
CA LEU A 491 30.66 4.12 47.95
C LEU A 491 29.33 4.87 47.97
N LEU A 492 28.19 4.20 48.11
CA LEU A 492 26.87 4.80 48.35
C LEU A 492 26.76 5.37 49.75
N ILE A 493 27.34 4.75 50.78
CA ILE A 493 27.40 5.30 52.15
C ILE A 493 28.36 6.49 52.18
N ARG A 494 29.52 6.39 51.53
CA ARG A 494 30.48 7.49 51.39
C ARG A 494 29.92 8.61 50.52
N MET A 495 29.17 8.30 49.46
CA MET A 495 28.45 9.27 48.65
C MET A 495 27.23 9.80 49.36
N ARG A 496 26.51 9.05 50.21
CA ARG A 496 25.35 9.54 50.96
C ARG A 496 25.81 10.43 52.11
N THR A 497 26.88 10.04 52.81
CA THR A 497 27.55 10.91 53.80
C THR A 497 28.27 12.10 53.15
N ARG A 498 28.65 12.04 51.87
CA ARG A 498 29.19 13.20 51.13
C ARG A 498 28.09 14.04 50.45
N ARG A 499 26.96 13.45 50.05
CA ARG A 499 25.82 14.10 49.39
C ARG A 499 24.91 14.79 50.40
N GLU A 500 24.80 14.27 51.62
CA GLU A 500 24.18 15.00 52.74
C GLU A 500 25.04 16.19 53.21
N ARG A 501 26.35 16.20 52.91
CA ARG A 501 27.22 17.34 53.23
C ARG A 501 27.33 18.40 52.12
N VAL A 502 26.82 18.15 50.92
CA VAL A 502 27.01 19.06 49.77
C VAL A 502 25.70 19.67 49.25
N ASP A 503 24.51 19.25 49.71
CA ASP A 503 23.24 19.73 49.13
C ASP A 503 22.67 21.03 49.76
N GLY A 504 23.53 21.92 50.29
CA GLY A 504 23.11 23.14 51.01
C GLY A 504 23.77 24.48 50.64
N GLU A 505 24.87 24.48 49.90
CA GLU A 505 25.62 25.71 49.57
C GLU A 505 25.87 25.78 48.06
N ASN A 506 25.82 26.99 47.51
CA ASN A 506 25.98 27.37 46.08
C ASN A 506 24.68 27.48 45.26
N ILE A 507 23.70 28.25 45.75
CA ILE A 507 23.04 29.21 44.85
C ILE A 507 23.90 30.48 44.98
N GLU A 508 24.88 30.63 44.09
CA GLU A 508 25.84 31.73 44.09
C GLU A 508 25.12 33.06 43.81
N HIS A 509 25.43 34.10 44.60
CA HIS A 509 24.88 35.45 44.49
C HIS A 509 25.08 36.02 43.06
N LEU A 510 24.05 35.89 42.21
CA LEU A 510 23.92 36.66 40.98
C LEU A 510 23.25 38.01 41.30
N PRO A 511 23.65 39.12 40.66
CA PRO A 511 23.00 40.42 40.86
C PRO A 511 21.52 40.35 40.45
N GLY A 512 20.62 40.75 41.35
CA GLY A 512 19.16 40.72 41.12
C GLY A 512 18.42 39.47 41.63
N MET A 513 19.10 38.56 42.32
CA MET A 513 18.47 37.37 42.92
C MET A 513 17.70 37.73 44.22
N PRO A 514 16.54 37.10 44.52
CA PRO A 514 15.80 37.34 45.75
C PRO A 514 16.60 36.98 47.03
N ARG A 515 16.25 37.61 48.15
CA ARG A 515 16.92 37.37 49.46
C ARG A 515 16.76 35.91 49.88
N LYS A 516 17.86 35.24 50.24
CA LYS A 516 17.81 33.93 50.90
C LYS A 516 17.50 34.12 52.39
N PHE A 517 16.45 33.47 52.87
CA PHE A 517 16.07 33.41 54.29
C PHE A 517 16.43 32.06 54.88
N SER A 518 16.80 32.03 56.16
CA SER A 518 16.87 30.78 56.92
C SER A 518 15.45 30.30 57.26
N PHE A 519 15.28 28.99 57.53
CA PHE A 519 13.97 28.49 57.94
C PHE A 519 13.54 29.09 59.28
N GLU A 520 14.50 29.29 60.19
CA GLU A 520 14.26 29.89 61.50
C GLU A 520 13.82 31.35 61.39
N GLU A 521 14.42 32.14 60.49
CA GLU A 521 13.95 33.50 60.20
C GLU A 521 12.48 33.51 59.76
N LEU A 522 12.12 32.64 58.80
CA LEU A 522 10.74 32.56 58.30
C LEU A 522 9.76 32.05 59.37
N LYS A 523 10.22 31.17 60.25
CA LYS A 523 9.43 30.69 61.38
C LYS A 523 9.15 31.81 62.38
N VAL A 524 10.13 32.67 62.66
CA VAL A 524 9.96 33.83 63.56
C VAL A 524 9.00 34.85 62.96
N VAL A 525 9.21 35.27 61.71
CA VAL A 525 8.41 36.33 61.07
C VAL A 525 6.96 35.92 60.78
N THR A 526 6.67 34.62 60.74
CA THR A 526 5.30 34.08 60.58
C THR A 526 4.67 33.62 61.89
N GLY A 527 5.35 33.81 63.04
CA GLY A 527 4.87 33.34 64.34
C GLY A 527 4.61 31.83 64.36
N ASP A 528 5.59 31.04 63.92
CA ASP A 528 5.51 29.60 63.68
C ASP A 528 4.39 29.18 62.72
N PHE A 529 4.25 29.94 61.62
CA PHE A 529 3.22 29.70 60.59
C PHE A 529 1.79 29.72 61.15
N SER A 530 1.50 30.62 62.09
CA SER A 530 0.22 30.68 62.80
C SER A 530 -0.93 31.28 61.99
N SER A 531 -0.66 32.31 61.17
CA SER A 531 -1.68 32.99 60.34
C SER A 531 -1.70 32.40 58.93
N LYS A 532 -2.61 31.46 58.65
CA LYS A 532 -2.81 30.90 57.31
C LYS A 532 -3.78 31.77 56.51
N ILE A 533 -3.31 32.28 55.37
CA ILE A 533 -4.10 33.15 54.46
C ILE A 533 -4.52 32.46 53.17
N GLY A 534 -3.99 31.28 52.86
CA GLY A 534 -4.41 30.50 51.70
C GLY A 534 -3.81 29.10 51.63
N GLU A 535 -4.44 28.23 50.85
CA GLU A 535 -3.95 26.89 50.52
C GLU A 535 -4.38 26.54 49.10
N GLY A 536 -3.50 25.88 48.34
CA GLY A 536 -3.82 25.37 47.02
C GLY A 536 -2.89 24.24 46.62
N ALA A 537 -3.01 23.75 45.38
CA ALA A 537 -2.25 22.61 44.88
C ALA A 537 -0.71 22.76 44.94
N SER A 538 -0.22 24.00 45.07
CA SER A 538 1.21 24.30 45.15
C SER A 538 1.73 24.47 46.58
N GLY A 539 0.88 24.57 47.60
CA GLY A 539 1.31 24.76 48.98
C GLY A 539 0.36 25.62 49.82
N THR A 540 0.76 25.85 51.06
CA THR A 540 0.07 26.69 52.03
C THR A 540 0.75 28.05 52.18
N VAL A 541 -0.02 29.14 52.20
CA VAL A 541 0.48 30.51 52.33
C VAL A 541 0.15 31.05 53.73
N PHE A 542 1.17 31.59 54.38
CA PHE A 542 1.09 32.18 55.71
C PHE A 542 1.43 33.67 55.65
N GLU A 543 0.76 34.47 56.47
CA GLU A 543 1.11 35.87 56.67
C GLU A 543 2.33 35.96 57.61
N GLY A 544 3.21 36.91 57.34
CA GLY A 544 4.31 37.24 58.23
C GLY A 544 4.67 38.72 58.13
N LYS A 545 5.64 39.14 58.95
CA LYS A 545 6.11 40.52 58.98
C LYS A 545 7.63 40.58 59.07
N ILE A 546 8.28 41.19 58.07
CA ILE A 546 9.72 41.48 58.08
C ILE A 546 9.89 42.97 58.29
N GLU A 547 10.60 43.36 59.36
CA GLU A 547 10.73 44.76 59.74
C GLU A 547 9.34 45.41 59.91
N ASP A 548 8.98 46.34 59.02
CA ASP A 548 7.65 46.97 58.97
C ASP A 548 6.79 46.59 57.76
N GLU A 549 7.24 45.65 56.93
CA GLU A 549 6.52 45.18 55.75
C GLU A 549 5.81 43.85 56.01
N ASN A 550 4.51 43.80 55.66
CA ASN A 550 3.75 42.56 55.64
C ASN A 550 4.18 41.72 54.43
N ILE A 551 4.36 40.42 54.66
CA ILE A 551 4.79 39.46 53.64
C ILE A 551 3.86 38.25 53.59
N ALA A 552 3.85 37.57 52.45
CA ALA A 552 3.20 36.28 52.26
C ALA A 552 4.26 35.18 52.07
N VAL A 553 4.31 34.24 53.01
CA VAL A 553 5.24 33.09 52.99
C VAL A 553 4.51 31.84 52.52
N LYS A 554 4.82 31.41 51.29
CA LYS A 554 4.26 30.18 50.72
C LYS A 554 5.18 28.99 51.02
N ARG A 555 4.70 28.05 51.82
CA ARG A 555 5.33 26.77 52.13
C ARG A 555 4.86 25.69 51.16
N LEU A 556 5.79 25.04 50.47
CA LEU A 556 5.47 23.97 49.51
C LEU A 556 5.33 22.63 50.24
N ASP A 557 4.24 21.89 50.00
CA ASP A 557 3.93 20.65 50.73
C ASP A 557 4.77 19.43 50.29
N SER A 558 5.33 19.45 49.07
CA SER A 558 6.03 18.29 48.52
C SER A 558 7.51 18.26 48.92
N VAL A 559 7.84 17.43 49.89
CA VAL A 559 9.22 17.06 50.24
C VAL A 559 9.88 16.36 49.05
N GLY A 560 10.90 16.97 48.45
CA GLY A 560 11.87 16.31 47.57
C GLY A 560 11.55 16.18 46.08
N ARG A 561 10.29 15.98 45.65
CA ARG A 561 9.98 15.71 44.22
C ARG A 561 9.97 16.94 43.28
N ARG A 562 9.87 18.17 43.80
CA ARG A 562 9.77 19.41 43.00
C ARG A 562 10.97 20.36 43.20
N LYS A 563 12.19 19.83 43.37
CA LYS A 563 13.39 20.68 43.52
C LYS A 563 13.64 21.53 42.26
N GLU A 564 13.46 20.95 41.07
CA GLU A 564 13.65 21.66 39.80
C GLU A 564 12.60 22.76 39.62
N GLU A 565 11.31 22.47 39.79
CA GLU A 565 10.25 23.49 39.71
C GLU A 565 10.47 24.65 40.68
N PHE A 566 10.85 24.37 41.94
CA PHE A 566 11.19 25.40 42.92
C PHE A 566 12.36 26.28 42.46
N LEU A 567 13.45 25.66 41.97
CA LEU A 567 14.62 26.41 41.50
C LEU A 567 14.30 27.24 40.26
N THR A 568 13.49 26.70 39.34
CA THR A 568 12.99 27.44 38.18
C THR A 568 12.21 28.65 38.64
N GLU A 569 11.26 28.51 39.57
CA GLU A 569 10.47 29.64 40.09
C GLU A 569 11.35 30.72 40.74
N VAL A 570 12.33 30.34 41.57
CA VAL A 570 13.28 31.28 42.19
C VAL A 570 14.16 31.99 41.17
N GLN A 571 14.67 31.28 40.15
CA GLN A 571 15.56 31.88 39.14
C GLN A 571 14.81 32.78 38.16
N THR A 572 13.62 32.34 37.72
CA THR A 572 12.84 33.02 36.68
C THR A 572 11.95 34.11 37.25
N ILE A 573 11.05 33.78 38.19
CA ILE A 573 10.13 34.78 38.77
C ILE A 573 10.89 35.73 39.69
N GLY A 574 11.88 35.22 40.42
CA GLY A 574 12.68 36.03 41.34
C GLY A 574 13.41 37.21 40.71
N SER A 575 13.72 37.12 39.41
CA SER A 575 14.39 38.21 38.67
C SER A 575 13.42 39.15 37.93
N ILE A 576 12.12 38.83 37.86
CA ILE A 576 11.12 39.62 37.14
C ILE A 576 10.47 40.63 38.08
N HIS A 577 10.62 41.92 37.75
CA HIS A 577 9.93 43.01 38.42
C HIS A 577 8.89 43.62 37.46
N HIS A 578 7.60 43.52 37.78
CA HIS A 578 6.53 44.00 36.92
C HIS A 578 5.34 44.50 37.72
N VAL A 579 4.71 45.61 37.30
CA VAL A 579 3.58 46.27 38.00
C VAL A 579 2.37 45.37 38.27
N ASN A 580 2.19 44.33 37.47
CA ASN A 580 1.07 43.38 37.57
C ASN A 580 1.51 41.97 38.00
N LEU A 581 2.75 41.81 38.50
CA LEU A 581 3.23 40.56 39.10
C LEU A 581 3.62 40.84 40.54
N VAL A 582 3.14 40.00 41.46
CA VAL A 582 3.49 40.12 42.88
C VAL A 582 4.99 39.89 43.04
N ARG A 583 5.67 40.87 43.63
CA ARG A 583 7.12 40.85 43.80
C ARG A 583 7.55 39.71 44.73
N MET A 584 8.47 38.88 44.24
CA MET A 584 9.18 37.91 45.08
C MET A 584 10.27 38.64 45.88
N ILE A 585 10.19 38.59 47.20
CA ILE A 585 11.14 39.20 48.13
C ILE A 585 12.31 38.23 48.37
N GLY A 586 12.02 36.94 48.47
CA GLY A 586 13.02 35.95 48.82
C GLY A 586 12.53 34.53 48.83
N PHE A 587 13.40 33.63 49.29
CA PHE A 587 13.11 32.21 49.38
C PHE A 587 13.88 31.54 50.52
N CYS A 588 13.39 30.40 50.99
CA CYS A 588 14.11 29.51 51.90
C CYS A 588 14.27 28.15 51.23
N ALA A 589 15.52 27.67 51.20
CA ALA A 589 15.90 26.38 50.64
C ALA A 589 16.81 25.62 51.63
N GLU A 590 16.32 25.43 52.86
CA GLU A 590 17.07 24.76 53.93
C GLU A 590 16.56 23.32 54.12
N LYS A 591 17.45 22.33 54.09
CA LYS A 591 17.09 20.90 54.28
C LYS A 591 15.92 20.50 53.36
N ASN A 592 14.79 20.08 53.94
CA ASN A 592 13.56 19.72 53.25
C ASN A 592 12.53 20.86 53.17
N HIS A 593 12.86 22.05 53.70
CA HIS A 593 11.99 23.21 53.69
C HIS A 593 12.18 23.99 52.38
N ARG A 594 11.07 24.19 51.66
CA ARG A 594 11.02 25.01 50.44
C ARG A 594 9.93 26.04 50.63
N LEU A 595 10.32 27.30 50.78
CA LEU A 595 9.40 28.41 50.97
C LEU A 595 9.74 29.55 50.02
N LEU A 596 8.70 30.23 49.54
CA LEU A 596 8.79 31.43 48.71
C LEU A 596 8.17 32.60 49.49
N VAL A 597 8.83 33.75 49.44
CA VAL A 597 8.43 34.96 50.17
C VAL A 597 8.05 36.02 49.16
N TYR A 598 6.81 36.50 49.25
CA TYR A 598 6.26 37.54 48.39
C TYR A 598 5.82 38.74 49.23
N GLU A 599 5.67 39.90 48.59
CA GLU A 599 4.95 41.01 49.21
C GLU A 599 3.50 40.61 49.56
N TYR A 600 2.99 41.13 50.67
CA TYR A 600 1.61 40.88 51.07
C TYR A 600 0.65 41.73 50.24
N MET A 601 -0.42 41.11 49.76
CA MET A 601 -1.47 41.78 48.98
C MET A 601 -2.66 42.12 49.90
N PRO A 602 -2.79 43.37 50.41
CA PRO A 602 -3.75 43.71 51.46
C PRO A 602 -5.21 43.60 51.02
N ASN A 603 -5.49 43.69 49.72
CA ASN A 603 -6.84 43.62 49.17
C ASN A 603 -7.32 42.18 48.90
N GLY A 604 -6.53 41.16 49.26
CA GLY A 604 -6.89 39.76 49.05
C GLY A 604 -6.99 39.34 47.59
N LEU A 605 -7.61 38.19 47.35
CA LEU A 605 -7.75 37.60 46.01
C LEU A 605 -8.76 38.36 45.14
N LEU A 606 -8.46 38.51 43.85
CA LEU A 606 -9.37 39.09 42.85
C LEU A 606 -10.73 38.38 42.82
N ASP A 607 -10.75 37.07 43.07
CA ASP A 607 -11.95 36.23 43.14
C ASP A 607 -13.02 36.84 44.06
N ARG A 608 -12.60 37.35 45.23
CA ARG A 608 -13.49 38.03 46.18
C ARG A 608 -14.15 39.27 45.57
N TRP A 609 -13.42 40.05 44.78
CA TRP A 609 -13.97 41.27 44.16
C TRP A 609 -14.84 41.00 42.94
N ILE A 610 -14.68 39.84 42.31
CA ILE A 610 -15.49 39.42 41.15
C ILE A 610 -16.79 38.75 41.62
N PHE A 611 -16.73 37.91 42.66
CA PHE A 611 -17.82 37.00 43.02
C PHE A 611 -18.44 37.24 44.40
N ASP A 612 -17.77 37.91 45.35
CA ASP A 612 -18.28 38.06 46.72
C ASP A 612 -19.16 39.33 46.85
N GLU A 613 -20.47 39.12 47.02
CA GLU A 613 -21.54 40.14 46.96
C GLU A 613 -21.67 41.02 48.22
N LYS A 614 -20.78 40.91 49.21
CA LYS A 614 -21.03 41.50 50.54
C LYS A 614 -21.16 43.02 50.58
N ASP A 615 -20.67 43.75 49.58
CA ASP A 615 -20.92 45.20 49.44
C ASP A 615 -21.72 45.58 48.18
N GLY A 616 -22.56 44.66 47.69
CA GLY A 616 -23.75 44.96 46.88
C GLY A 616 -23.54 45.56 45.48
N ARG A 617 -22.30 45.66 44.96
CA ARG A 617 -22.04 45.99 43.55
C ARG A 617 -20.82 45.21 43.03
N PRO A 618 -21.00 44.12 42.25
CA PRO A 618 -19.88 43.49 41.55
C PRO A 618 -19.12 44.52 40.70
N LEU A 619 -17.80 44.34 40.57
CA LEU A 619 -16.97 45.15 39.67
C LEU A 619 -17.66 45.30 38.31
N TYR A 620 -17.92 46.55 37.88
CA TYR A 620 -18.46 46.85 36.55
C TYR A 620 -17.69 46.09 35.47
N LEU A 621 -18.40 45.59 34.45
CA LEU A 621 -17.82 44.81 33.34
C LEU A 621 -16.55 45.45 32.77
N TYR A 622 -16.53 46.78 32.63
CA TYR A 622 -15.36 47.54 32.22
C TYR A 622 -14.12 47.29 33.11
N LYS A 623 -14.25 47.33 34.44
CA LYS A 623 -13.15 47.04 35.36
C LYS A 623 -12.67 45.59 35.23
N ARG A 624 -13.60 44.63 35.04
CA ARG A 624 -13.26 43.22 34.78
C ARG A 624 -12.43 43.06 33.51
N CYS A 625 -12.81 43.74 32.43
CA CYS A 625 -12.04 43.75 31.18
C CYS A 625 -10.62 44.32 31.36
N VAL A 626 -10.47 45.40 32.13
CA VAL A 626 -9.15 45.98 32.43
C VAL A 626 -8.26 44.99 33.20
N PHE A 627 -8.81 44.26 34.18
CA PHE A 627 -8.05 43.22 34.88
C PHE A 627 -7.60 42.10 33.92
N CYS A 628 -8.50 41.61 33.06
CA CYS A 628 -8.14 40.59 32.06
C CYS A 628 -7.03 41.06 31.11
N GLU A 629 -7.12 42.29 30.61
CA GLU A 629 -6.10 42.87 29.72
C GLU A 629 -4.74 43.00 30.44
N GLN A 630 -4.74 43.45 31.68
CA GLN A 630 -3.53 43.61 32.49
C GLN A 630 -2.88 42.27 32.85
N SER A 631 -3.67 41.25 33.19
CA SER A 631 -3.17 39.88 33.41
C SER A 631 -2.56 39.31 32.13
N TYR A 632 -3.22 39.49 30.99
CA TYR A 632 -2.70 39.04 29.69
C TYR A 632 -1.37 39.69 29.32
N LYS A 633 -1.25 41.03 29.50
CA LYS A 633 0.01 41.76 29.27
C LYS A 633 1.16 41.22 30.12
N SER A 634 0.86 40.78 31.34
CA SER A 634 1.85 40.22 32.28
C SER A 634 2.31 38.83 31.88
N LEU A 635 1.36 37.97 31.49
CA LEU A 635 1.64 36.63 30.96
C LEU A 635 2.47 36.68 29.68
N CYS A 636 2.19 37.63 28.78
CA CYS A 636 3.00 37.86 27.58
C CYS A 636 4.44 38.27 27.91
N ARG A 637 4.68 39.02 29.00
CA ARG A 637 6.03 39.38 29.43
C ARG A 637 6.77 38.21 30.09
N MET A 638 6.10 37.33 30.83
CA MET A 638 6.72 36.12 31.39
C MET A 638 7.12 35.08 30.33
N LYS A 639 6.51 35.11 29.13
CA LYS A 639 6.88 34.24 28.01
C LYS A 639 8.11 34.72 27.23
N LYS A 640 8.50 35.98 27.37
CA LYS A 640 9.72 36.53 26.78
C LYS A 640 10.88 36.31 27.74
#